data_AF-A0A953TGD2-F1
#
_entry.id   AF-A0A953TGD2-F1
#
_cell.length_a   1.000
_cell.length_b   1.000
_cell.length_c   1.000
_cell.angle_alpha   90.00
_cell.angle_beta   90.00
_cell.angle_gamma   90.00
#
_symmetry.space_group_name_H-M   'P 1'
#
loop_
_entity.id
_entity.type
_entity.pdbx_description
1 polymer ?
#
loop_
_entity_poly.entity_id
_entity_poly.type
_entity_poly.pdbx_seq_one_letter_code
_entity_poly.pdbx_strand_id
1 'polypeptide(L)'
;MKKQTTIPRLGTPDICTNYQELLRRGLKHCQDLGGDLWTDYNQHDPGVTILQQLCFALTDLSYRTDFDIPDILAATPDRKVPEQPLYTGDRILTCSPLTDSDYRKFLYDRVKGLKNAWLVPVKDHPLGVEGLYEILVETREEVEKDEARNIRMEVLQRMRGARNLGEDIEDVRILEPQKIRVEATIEVAPEVDPANVLAQVLFDIQNSLIPFPRVQLIDDLIREMPPDEIWNGPSLVHGALEQQSLIERKDSINVQEIAHIMLHVQGVKRVKHLKAGAPGELSSKIKTIQIREGHVPRLDPPILKPQPSYSIAIELEGGFKCQVDPRAVWAKIQELEASMRNNISYAARSLQANSYLQVPQGRNRHIEDYLSIQHQFPAVYGLGKYGIQGSLLEGDGLGFQSSGMQSNSLHEARVRQLKAYLLFFEQPMADYLAQLAHVAHLFSLEEQPHSTYFHQEVAHEPARPSDPPNILDVLAQHAAAPRSRAHYLTYVVDPRGEIVFVTRRLAGESEAREMRQRIIDAGRHSRHYRTSMTAGNEVQLALHDHAGTFLALGQERFTSAAAAREGTERWAHFMSDLLGKKQLQEKFVKIFRREELSVQIIDDQSRIVLVSNRVQTREEREGRIADILACGLNRRNYEFHAAVTGGYTIHLRNTRGESIADGEELFAAEFDAEEGVDALIALLRRMAQQESIRERHLRRLPEVEELSKDPLQSYREGLRKIGLHVDRDYLRRRNRFLNHLLARFGEHFDDHILERLDLRPFGEKDPFFEELIRWKTEFLRDYVARENEEDTGVSLGAARALGFNYADDSGTLSGLERRVSLLLGLHGHSESSGYFLQQSQQAPSDPGFFCLEKYVWPPEPEKRHDERGLHVDVPRHRITGPWEEGEPDLNDLHHNFVFSSEDSSILKQLLSAGQNRENYRLHAVGSEYHVLFQSPHSGESITIHHARSKTEAEGARDDLVHYFQELTETASQSYAGERMHVLEHILLRPHGDAGKSCLHIADPESGFRLRSSIVERPGKADHLELILRHGQHTGNYRIQRDASGKNFVALLHEGREIAAGTQPFDNEQQAAAAIARLAEIVLSLLQQPGPRKKHAHEAVADDFFSHRVSVFLPNWPARFQNSEFRLYAEQLIQENAPAHLAVAVFWLTVHEMTEFEKLHGDWKALKRALHLQEAHDSTGSATALNEAANRLKDLVERLQARQRNAGLPRPEDSQAGKP
;
A
#
# COMPACT_ATOMS: atom_id res chain seq x y z
N MET A 1 -26.76 14.14 30.76
CA MET A 1 -25.36 14.44 30.35
C MET A 1 -24.53 13.18 30.53
N LYS A 2 -24.35 12.40 29.46
CA LYS A 2 -23.52 11.19 29.47
C LYS A 2 -22.03 11.61 29.52
N LYS A 3 -21.22 10.89 30.29
CA LYS A 3 -19.75 11.02 30.35
C LYS A 3 -19.18 11.05 28.92
N GLN A 4 -18.31 12.02 28.63
CA GLN A 4 -17.53 12.02 27.41
C GLN A 4 -16.69 10.74 27.34
N THR A 5 -16.85 9.98 26.25
CA THR A 5 -16.07 8.79 25.85
C THR A 5 -14.80 9.16 25.06
N THR A 6 -14.36 10.42 25.12
CA THR A 6 -13.05 10.82 24.61
C THR A 6 -11.96 10.43 25.61
N ILE A 7 -10.73 10.20 25.14
CA ILE A 7 -9.56 10.13 26.00
C ILE A 7 -9.61 11.42 26.85
N PRO A 8 -9.74 11.33 28.18
CA PRO A 8 -9.82 12.52 29.00
C PRO A 8 -8.52 13.30 28.78
N ARG A 9 -8.63 14.56 28.28
CA ARG A 9 -7.54 15.53 28.43
C ARG A 9 -7.27 15.54 29.93
N LEU A 10 -6.13 15.01 30.37
CA LEU A 10 -5.84 14.75 31.78
C LEU A 10 -6.21 15.99 32.61
N GLY A 11 -7.19 15.81 33.49
CA GLY A 11 -7.73 16.86 34.33
C GLY A 11 -6.75 17.25 35.43
N THR A 12 -5.94 18.25 35.15
CA THR A 12 -5.29 19.22 36.05
C THR A 12 -4.88 20.40 35.18
N PRO A 13 -4.83 21.67 35.66
CA PRO A 13 -4.18 22.73 34.88
C PRO A 13 -2.78 22.23 34.52
N ASP A 14 -2.54 22.06 33.21
CA ASP A 14 -1.30 21.45 32.74
C ASP A 14 -0.15 22.24 33.34
N ILE A 15 0.69 21.57 34.12
CA ILE A 15 1.84 22.17 34.79
C ILE A 15 2.66 22.97 33.78
N CYS A 16 2.67 22.52 32.52
CA CYS A 16 3.38 23.13 31.40
C CYS A 16 2.76 24.44 30.88
N THR A 17 1.50 24.76 31.21
CA THR A 17 0.89 26.08 30.94
C THR A 17 1.10 27.07 32.09
N ASN A 18 1.53 26.59 33.27
CA ASN A 18 1.82 27.42 34.43
C ASN A 18 3.32 27.72 34.53
N TYR A 19 3.71 28.88 34.02
CA TYR A 19 5.08 29.38 34.07
C TYR A 19 5.73 29.31 35.46
N GLN A 20 5.01 29.68 36.52
CA GLN A 20 5.57 29.73 37.88
C GLN A 20 5.90 28.33 38.40
N GLU A 21 5.03 27.36 38.12
CA GLU A 21 5.25 25.97 38.52
C GLU A 21 6.35 25.31 37.69
N LEU A 22 6.43 25.60 36.38
CA LEU A 22 7.54 25.17 35.52
C LEU A 22 8.88 25.70 36.05
N LEU A 23 8.96 26.99 36.35
CA LEU A 23 10.17 27.61 36.88
C LEU A 23 10.57 26.99 38.23
N ARG A 24 9.60 26.78 39.12
CA ARG A 24 9.85 26.15 40.43
C ARG A 24 10.44 24.75 40.28
N ARG A 25 9.95 23.96 39.32
CA ARG A 25 10.48 22.61 39.03
C ARG A 25 11.84 22.66 38.36
N GLY A 26 12.02 23.55 37.39
CA GLY A 26 13.31 23.77 36.72
C GLY A 26 14.40 24.13 37.72
N LEU A 27 14.12 25.07 38.62
CA LEU A 27 15.04 25.48 39.69
C LEU A 27 15.38 24.31 40.61
N LYS A 28 14.37 23.52 40.99
CA LYS A 28 14.60 22.31 41.80
C LYS A 28 15.50 21.32 41.08
N HIS A 29 15.32 21.08 39.77
CA HIS A 29 16.22 20.22 39.00
C HIS A 29 17.65 20.76 38.94
N CYS A 30 17.83 22.06 38.74
CA CYS A 30 19.16 22.67 38.78
C CYS A 30 19.82 22.52 40.17
N GLN A 31 19.05 22.63 41.24
CA GLN A 31 19.51 22.40 42.62
C GLN A 31 19.90 20.95 42.87
N ASP A 32 19.06 20.01 42.46
CA ASP A 32 19.30 18.57 42.62
C ASP A 32 20.55 18.10 41.84
N LEU A 33 20.82 18.69 40.66
CA LEU A 33 21.95 18.31 39.79
C LEU A 33 23.27 19.02 40.12
N GLY A 34 23.21 20.26 40.61
CA GLY A 34 24.38 21.14 40.68
C GLY A 34 24.44 22.04 41.91
N GLY A 35 23.65 21.78 42.94
CA GLY A 35 23.57 22.61 44.16
C GLY A 35 24.88 22.73 44.94
N ASP A 36 25.83 21.81 44.72
CA ASP A 36 27.18 21.86 45.29
C ASP A 36 28.10 22.86 44.57
N LEU A 37 27.77 23.27 43.34
CA LEU A 37 28.58 24.13 42.48
C LEU A 37 27.91 25.48 42.19
N TRP A 38 26.60 25.49 41.94
CA TRP A 38 25.81 26.70 41.68
C TRP A 38 24.88 26.94 42.87
N THR A 39 25.23 27.89 43.73
CA THR A 39 24.51 28.14 44.99
C THR A 39 23.61 29.37 44.95
N ASP A 40 23.75 30.23 43.94
CA ASP A 40 22.99 31.48 43.80
C ASP A 40 21.86 31.34 42.76
N TYR A 41 20.62 31.27 43.25
CA TYR A 41 19.42 31.14 42.43
C TYR A 41 18.56 32.41 42.43
N ASN A 42 19.17 33.56 42.65
CA ASN A 42 18.47 34.84 42.66
C ASN A 42 18.20 35.39 41.24
N GLN A 43 17.30 36.38 41.14
CA GLN A 43 16.88 36.96 39.86
C GLN A 43 17.98 37.66 39.06
N HIS A 44 19.10 38.02 39.70
CA HIS A 44 20.21 38.70 39.03
C HIS A 44 21.18 37.73 38.35
N ASP A 45 21.07 36.42 38.65
CA ASP A 45 21.92 35.39 38.07
C ASP A 45 21.52 35.13 36.60
N PRO A 46 22.48 35.15 35.65
CA PRO A 46 22.20 34.88 34.24
C PRO A 46 21.69 33.46 33.94
N GLY A 47 22.11 32.46 34.70
CA GLY A 47 21.61 31.08 34.61
C GLY A 47 20.13 30.98 35.00
N VAL A 48 19.70 31.70 36.04
CA VAL A 48 18.27 31.81 36.39
C VAL A 48 17.50 32.53 35.30
N THR A 49 18.06 33.60 34.73
CA THR A 49 17.44 34.33 33.60
C THR A 49 17.25 33.42 32.38
N ILE A 50 18.26 32.61 32.02
CA ILE A 50 18.16 31.64 30.93
C ILE A 50 17.06 30.62 31.23
N LEU A 51 17.02 30.06 32.44
CA LEU A 51 16.00 29.10 32.85
C LEU A 51 14.59 29.69 32.77
N GLN A 52 14.41 30.95 33.18
CA GLN A 52 13.14 31.67 33.05
C GLN A 52 12.70 31.77 31.59
N GLN A 53 13.59 32.16 30.67
CA GLN A 53 13.24 32.22 29.25
C GLN A 53 12.90 30.85 28.68
N LEU A 54 13.64 29.80 29.05
CA LEU A 54 13.32 28.43 28.65
C LEU A 54 11.96 27.97 29.17
N CYS A 55 11.64 28.24 30.44
CA CYS A 55 10.33 27.93 31.01
C CYS A 55 9.21 28.70 30.30
N PHE A 56 9.42 29.96 29.92
CA PHE A 56 8.44 30.73 29.17
C PHE A 56 8.24 30.15 27.77
N ALA A 57 9.31 29.80 27.05
CA ALA A 57 9.22 29.15 25.75
C ALA A 57 8.41 27.85 25.80
N LEU A 58 8.65 27.00 26.82
CA LEU A 58 7.89 25.77 27.01
C LEU A 58 6.38 25.99 27.19
N THR A 59 5.95 27.13 27.75
CA THR A 59 4.51 27.46 27.83
C THR A 59 3.87 27.69 26.46
N ASP A 60 4.61 28.22 25.48
CA ASP A 60 4.13 28.37 24.09
C ASP A 60 3.98 26.99 23.42
N LEU A 61 4.95 26.09 23.60
CA LEU A 61 4.88 24.73 23.08
C LEU A 61 3.66 23.97 23.63
N SER A 62 3.41 24.07 24.95
CA SER A 62 2.24 23.47 25.61
C SER A 62 0.93 24.10 25.11
N TYR A 63 0.86 25.42 25.01
CA TYR A 63 -0.30 26.13 24.46
C TYR A 63 -0.68 25.67 23.04
N ARG A 64 0.30 25.48 22.15
CA ARG A 64 0.05 25.00 20.78
C ARG A 64 -0.31 23.52 20.72
N THR A 65 0.18 22.72 21.66
CA THR A 65 -0.18 21.30 21.78
C THR A 65 -1.66 21.13 22.13
N ASP A 66 -2.23 22.09 22.86
CA ASP A 66 -3.64 22.12 23.27
C ASP A 66 -4.62 22.62 22.20
N PHE A 67 -4.14 22.95 20.99
CA PHE A 67 -5.02 23.28 19.86
C PHE A 67 -5.99 22.14 19.55
N ASP A 68 -7.15 22.48 19.00
CA ASP A 68 -8.13 21.47 18.62
C ASP A 68 -7.56 20.58 17.51
N ILE A 69 -7.85 19.28 17.59
CA ILE A 69 -7.29 18.28 16.66
C ILE A 69 -7.50 18.65 15.18
N PRO A 70 -8.67 19.17 14.74
CA PRO A 70 -8.81 19.65 13.36
C PRO A 70 -7.78 20.72 12.99
N ASP A 71 -7.47 21.66 13.88
CA ASP A 71 -6.47 22.72 13.65
C ASP A 71 -5.04 22.16 13.60
N ILE A 72 -4.74 21.10 14.37
CA ILE A 72 -3.43 20.39 14.32
C ILE A 72 -3.27 19.59 13.03
N LEU A 73 -4.35 18.98 12.53
CA LEU A 73 -4.34 18.19 11.30
C LEU A 73 -4.50 19.06 10.03
N ALA A 74 -4.78 20.36 10.18
CA ALA A 74 -4.97 21.27 9.06
C ALA A 74 -3.67 21.50 8.30
N ALA A 75 -3.72 21.33 6.97
CA ALA A 75 -2.60 21.67 6.10
C ALA A 75 -2.46 23.19 5.92
N THR A 76 -1.26 23.62 5.55
CA THR A 76 -1.01 25.00 5.11
C THR A 76 -1.78 25.32 3.81
N PRO A 77 -2.24 26.57 3.57
CA PRO A 77 -3.05 26.94 2.40
C PRO A 77 -2.50 26.55 1.03
N ASP A 78 -1.19 26.31 0.92
CA ASP A 78 -0.49 25.91 -0.32
C ASP A 78 -0.14 24.42 -0.37
N ARG A 79 -0.42 23.65 0.69
CA ARG A 79 -0.20 22.20 0.74
C ARG A 79 -1.54 21.47 0.67
N LYS A 80 -1.56 20.39 -0.10
CA LYS A 80 -2.69 19.47 -0.09
C LYS A 80 -2.78 18.81 1.28
N VAL A 81 -3.99 18.68 1.83
CA VAL A 81 -4.21 17.86 3.03
C VAL A 81 -3.82 16.42 2.69
N PRO A 82 -2.91 15.79 3.45
CA PRO A 82 -2.53 14.40 3.21
C PRO A 82 -3.76 13.50 3.26
N GLU A 83 -3.83 12.48 2.41
CA GLU A 83 -4.91 11.50 2.44
C GLU A 83 -4.92 10.78 3.80
N GLN A 84 -6.04 10.75 4.53
CA GLN A 84 -6.11 10.14 5.88
C GLN A 84 -7.35 9.23 6.00
N PRO A 85 -7.27 8.10 6.74
CA PRO A 85 -8.39 7.17 6.89
C PRO A 85 -9.38 7.61 8.01
N LEU A 86 -9.50 8.92 8.27
CA LEU A 86 -10.40 9.46 9.29
C LEU A 86 -11.82 9.66 8.71
N TYR A 87 -12.47 8.54 8.39
CA TYR A 87 -13.80 8.53 7.78
C TYR A 87 -14.92 8.78 8.80
N THR A 88 -16.05 9.28 8.30
CA THR A 88 -17.31 9.46 9.04
C THR A 88 -18.08 8.14 9.16
N GLY A 89 -19.01 8.06 10.13
CA GLY A 89 -19.70 6.81 10.47
C GLY A 89 -20.51 6.21 9.32
N ASP A 90 -21.14 7.03 8.47
CA ASP A 90 -21.91 6.60 7.31
C ASP A 90 -21.08 5.81 6.28
N ARG A 91 -19.77 6.09 6.22
CA ARG A 91 -18.84 5.45 5.30
C ARG A 91 -18.24 4.14 5.81
N ILE A 92 -18.24 3.91 7.13
CA ILE A 92 -17.57 2.76 7.76
C ILE A 92 -18.50 1.79 8.50
N LEU A 93 -19.70 2.25 8.88
CA LEU A 93 -20.69 1.44 9.59
C LEU A 93 -21.70 0.79 8.66
N THR A 94 -21.85 1.32 7.44
CA THR A 94 -22.71 0.72 6.41
C THR A 94 -22.10 -0.56 5.85
N CYS A 95 -22.95 -1.50 5.47
CA CYS A 95 -22.57 -2.77 4.85
C CYS A 95 -23.31 -2.98 3.54
N SER A 96 -22.83 -3.87 2.67
CA SER A 96 -23.62 -4.31 1.52
C SER A 96 -24.93 -4.97 1.98
N PRO A 97 -25.98 -5.00 1.14
CA PRO A 97 -27.23 -5.66 1.52
C PRO A 97 -27.00 -7.15 1.83
N LEU A 98 -27.38 -7.57 3.04
CA LEU A 98 -27.23 -8.96 3.49
C LEU A 98 -28.58 -9.62 3.77
N THR A 99 -29.52 -8.86 4.35
CA THR A 99 -30.85 -9.37 4.67
C THR A 99 -31.86 -9.03 3.57
N ASP A 100 -32.96 -9.78 3.56
CA ASP A 100 -34.17 -9.51 2.80
C ASP A 100 -34.61 -8.04 2.98
N SER A 101 -34.61 -7.55 4.22
CA SER A 101 -34.90 -6.14 4.51
C SER A 101 -33.92 -5.17 3.86
N ASP A 102 -32.62 -5.48 3.90
CA ASP A 102 -31.59 -4.62 3.33
C ASP A 102 -31.74 -4.49 1.83
N TYR A 103 -31.97 -5.61 1.14
CA TYR A 103 -32.26 -5.60 -0.30
C TYR A 103 -33.52 -4.79 -0.62
N ARG A 104 -34.57 -4.89 0.21
CA ARG A 104 -35.79 -4.08 0.04
C ARG A 104 -35.49 -2.58 0.16
N LYS A 105 -34.71 -2.18 1.17
CA LYS A 105 -34.27 -0.78 1.35
C LYS A 105 -33.44 -0.31 0.16
N PHE A 106 -32.46 -1.10 -0.23
CA PHE A 106 -31.54 -0.82 -1.33
C PHE A 106 -32.27 -0.64 -2.67
N LEU A 107 -33.21 -1.54 -3.00
CA LEU A 107 -33.99 -1.47 -4.23
C LEU A 107 -34.97 -0.28 -4.22
N TYR A 108 -35.65 -0.03 -3.11
CA TYR A 108 -36.56 1.11 -2.96
C TYR A 108 -35.85 2.45 -3.17
N ASP A 109 -34.63 2.58 -2.65
CA ASP A 109 -33.84 3.80 -2.74
C ASP A 109 -33.28 4.06 -4.15
N ARG A 110 -32.93 3.00 -4.90
CA ARG A 110 -32.16 3.11 -6.16
C ARG A 110 -32.96 2.90 -7.44
N VAL A 111 -34.08 2.19 -7.42
CA VAL A 111 -34.86 1.85 -8.62
C VAL A 111 -36.04 2.83 -8.79
N LYS A 112 -36.03 3.58 -9.89
CA LYS A 112 -37.10 4.54 -10.18
C LYS A 112 -38.39 3.81 -10.56
N GLY A 113 -39.54 4.31 -10.08
CA GLY A 113 -40.86 3.71 -10.35
C GLY A 113 -41.22 2.50 -9.48
N LEU A 114 -40.25 1.95 -8.73
CA LEU A 114 -40.49 0.90 -7.75
C LEU A 114 -41.28 1.46 -6.55
N LYS A 115 -42.31 0.74 -6.13
CA LYS A 115 -43.08 1.05 -4.91
C LYS A 115 -42.67 0.16 -3.75
N ASN A 116 -42.53 -1.14 -4.00
CA ASN A 116 -42.07 -2.12 -3.02
C ASN A 116 -41.41 -3.29 -3.74
N ALA A 117 -40.58 -4.03 -3.01
CA ALA A 117 -39.98 -5.27 -3.47
C ALA A 117 -40.04 -6.28 -2.32
N TRP A 118 -40.10 -7.57 -2.65
CA TRP A 118 -39.94 -8.66 -1.71
C TRP A 118 -38.98 -9.68 -2.30
N LEU A 119 -38.02 -10.13 -1.50
CA LEU A 119 -37.11 -11.22 -1.85
C LEU A 119 -37.68 -12.51 -1.28
N VAL A 120 -37.91 -13.48 -2.15
CA VAL A 120 -38.47 -14.79 -1.78
C VAL A 120 -37.42 -15.86 -2.09
N PRO A 121 -36.91 -16.60 -1.10
CA PRO A 121 -35.97 -17.69 -1.35
C PRO A 121 -36.67 -18.83 -2.10
N VAL A 122 -36.05 -19.34 -3.15
CA VAL A 122 -36.53 -20.48 -3.93
C VAL A 122 -36.17 -21.77 -3.18
N LYS A 123 -37.14 -22.35 -2.47
CA LYS A 123 -36.92 -23.55 -1.64
C LYS A 123 -36.99 -24.86 -2.42
N ASP A 124 -37.86 -24.91 -3.42
CA ASP A 124 -38.10 -26.11 -4.23
C ASP A 124 -37.55 -25.90 -5.64
N HIS A 125 -36.31 -25.38 -5.75
CA HIS A 125 -35.70 -25.24 -7.07
C HIS A 125 -35.63 -26.64 -7.69
N PRO A 126 -36.03 -26.82 -8.96
CA PRO A 126 -36.15 -28.17 -9.49
C PRO A 126 -34.82 -28.89 -9.77
N LEU A 127 -33.72 -28.17 -9.61
CA LEU A 127 -32.38 -28.74 -9.56
C LEU A 127 -31.88 -28.89 -8.10
N GLY A 128 -32.73 -28.77 -7.08
CA GLY A 128 -32.32 -28.80 -5.67
C GLY A 128 -31.29 -27.73 -5.27
N VAL A 129 -31.18 -26.65 -6.04
CA VAL A 129 -30.22 -25.57 -5.82
C VAL A 129 -30.81 -24.61 -4.80
N GLU A 130 -30.06 -24.36 -3.73
CA GLU A 130 -30.37 -23.39 -2.69
C GLU A 130 -29.52 -22.11 -2.91
N GLY A 131 -29.90 -21.01 -2.25
CA GLY A 131 -29.27 -19.69 -2.46
C GLY A 131 -29.81 -18.90 -3.67
N LEU A 132 -30.93 -19.33 -4.25
CA LEU A 132 -31.61 -18.61 -5.33
C LEU A 132 -32.79 -17.78 -4.79
N TYR A 133 -32.97 -16.58 -5.33
CA TYR A 133 -34.06 -15.67 -4.96
C TYR A 133 -34.95 -15.32 -6.14
N GLU A 134 -36.26 -15.37 -5.92
CA GLU A 134 -37.26 -14.71 -6.77
C GLU A 134 -37.60 -13.34 -6.18
N ILE A 135 -37.55 -12.30 -7.01
CA ILE A 135 -37.81 -10.93 -6.58
C ILE A 135 -39.17 -10.49 -7.08
N LEU A 136 -40.08 -10.26 -6.16
CA LEU A 136 -41.43 -9.79 -6.46
C LEU A 136 -41.46 -8.27 -6.39
N VAL A 137 -41.80 -7.61 -7.49
CA VAL A 137 -41.75 -6.15 -7.60
C VAL A 137 -43.15 -5.57 -7.73
N GLU A 138 -43.47 -4.61 -6.86
CA GLU A 138 -44.65 -3.78 -6.96
C GLU A 138 -44.30 -2.42 -7.58
N THR A 139 -45.02 -2.06 -8.64
CA THR A 139 -44.90 -0.76 -9.31
C THR A 139 -45.96 0.23 -8.84
N ARG A 140 -45.71 1.52 -9.09
CA ARG A 140 -46.71 2.58 -8.92
C ARG A 140 -47.72 2.48 -10.07
N GLU A 141 -48.95 2.07 -9.76
CA GLU A 141 -50.03 1.78 -10.73
C GLU A 141 -49.72 0.72 -11.82
N GLU A 142 -50.71 0.44 -12.68
CA GLU A 142 -50.54 -0.34 -13.92
C GLU A 142 -49.59 0.43 -14.85
N VAL A 143 -48.33 0.00 -14.87
CA VAL A 143 -47.29 0.47 -15.80
C VAL A 143 -47.45 -0.18 -17.17
N GLU A 144 -47.00 0.51 -18.22
CA GLU A 144 -46.96 -0.08 -19.56
C GLU A 144 -45.93 -1.22 -19.62
N LYS A 145 -46.07 -2.12 -20.61
CA LYS A 145 -45.20 -3.30 -20.74
C LYS A 145 -43.72 -2.93 -20.89
N ASP A 146 -43.42 -1.86 -21.60
CA ASP A 146 -42.03 -1.41 -21.81
C ASP A 146 -41.42 -0.82 -20.54
N GLU A 147 -42.20 -0.08 -19.76
CA GLU A 147 -41.78 0.44 -18.45
C GLU A 147 -41.57 -0.70 -17.44
N ALA A 148 -42.47 -1.67 -17.39
CA ALA A 148 -42.32 -2.88 -16.58
C ALA A 148 -41.02 -3.65 -16.94
N ARG A 149 -40.71 -3.75 -18.24
CA ARG A 149 -39.47 -4.36 -18.72
C ARG A 149 -38.24 -3.58 -18.25
N ASN A 150 -38.26 -2.24 -18.33
CA ASN A 150 -37.16 -1.40 -17.88
C ASN A 150 -36.91 -1.53 -16.37
N ILE A 151 -37.98 -1.51 -15.55
CA ILE A 151 -37.88 -1.71 -14.10
C ILE A 151 -37.31 -3.10 -13.79
N ARG A 152 -37.78 -4.15 -14.48
CA ARG A 152 -37.25 -5.52 -14.33
C ARG A 152 -35.75 -5.57 -14.61
N MET A 153 -35.30 -4.96 -15.72
CA MET A 153 -33.88 -4.93 -16.08
C MET A 153 -33.04 -4.13 -15.07
N GLU A 154 -33.56 -3.00 -14.59
CA GLU A 154 -32.88 -2.20 -13.57
C GLU A 154 -32.73 -2.96 -12.25
N VAL A 155 -33.79 -3.63 -11.78
CA VAL A 155 -33.73 -4.49 -10.57
C VAL A 155 -32.69 -5.59 -10.74
N LEU A 156 -32.70 -6.30 -11.87
CA LEU A 156 -31.69 -7.33 -12.18
C LEU A 156 -30.26 -6.78 -12.11
N GLN A 157 -30.02 -5.63 -12.75
CA GLN A 157 -28.70 -4.99 -12.76
C GLN A 157 -28.26 -4.58 -11.35
N ARG A 158 -29.14 -3.96 -10.56
CA ARG A 158 -28.85 -3.52 -9.19
C ARG A 158 -28.57 -4.70 -8.26
N MET A 159 -29.33 -5.77 -8.38
CA MET A 159 -29.15 -6.98 -7.58
C MET A 159 -27.85 -7.71 -7.92
N ARG A 160 -27.50 -7.84 -9.20
CA ARG A 160 -26.24 -8.49 -9.61
C ARG A 160 -25.00 -7.78 -9.07
N GLY A 161 -25.02 -6.45 -9.03
CA GLY A 161 -23.94 -5.65 -8.45
C GLY A 161 -23.91 -5.63 -6.92
N ALA A 162 -24.89 -6.23 -6.23
CA ALA A 162 -25.02 -6.21 -4.77
C ALA A 162 -25.27 -7.59 -4.14
N ARG A 163 -25.33 -8.67 -4.94
CA ARG A 163 -25.61 -10.02 -4.46
C ARG A 163 -24.45 -10.54 -3.61
N ASN A 164 -24.75 -11.39 -2.65
CA ASN A 164 -23.72 -12.04 -1.87
C ASN A 164 -23.08 -13.23 -2.60
N LEU A 165 -21.90 -13.62 -2.13
CA LEU A 165 -21.18 -14.79 -2.58
C LEU A 165 -22.02 -16.05 -2.34
N GLY A 166 -22.18 -16.89 -3.36
CA GLY A 166 -22.99 -18.12 -3.26
C GLY A 166 -24.51 -17.91 -3.33
N GLU A 167 -24.96 -16.68 -3.63
CA GLU A 167 -26.36 -16.34 -3.88
C GLU A 167 -26.55 -15.82 -5.30
N ASP A 168 -27.68 -16.10 -5.95
CA ASP A 168 -28.00 -15.53 -7.26
C ASP A 168 -29.52 -15.37 -7.46
N ILE A 169 -29.89 -14.68 -8.52
CA ILE A 169 -31.28 -14.35 -8.83
C ILE A 169 -31.84 -15.43 -9.78
N GLU A 170 -33.01 -15.98 -9.45
CA GLU A 170 -33.75 -16.88 -10.34
C GLU A 170 -34.59 -16.10 -11.34
N ASP A 171 -35.47 -15.22 -10.85
CA ASP A 171 -36.26 -14.32 -11.69
C ASP A 171 -36.70 -13.05 -10.94
N VAL A 172 -37.09 -12.04 -11.71
CA VAL A 172 -37.72 -10.81 -11.23
C VAL A 172 -39.11 -10.72 -11.83
N ARG A 173 -40.12 -10.88 -10.97
CA ARG A 173 -41.54 -10.89 -11.35
C ARG A 173 -42.20 -9.56 -11.00
N ILE A 174 -42.70 -8.86 -12.01
CA ILE A 174 -43.56 -7.69 -11.81
C ILE A 174 -44.96 -8.17 -11.44
N LEU A 175 -45.48 -7.74 -10.29
CA LEU A 175 -46.77 -8.20 -9.77
C LEU A 175 -47.94 -7.51 -10.46
N GLU A 176 -48.97 -8.28 -10.81
CA GLU A 176 -50.18 -7.78 -11.44
C GLU A 176 -51.19 -7.26 -10.42
N PRO A 177 -51.97 -6.21 -10.74
CA PRO A 177 -52.97 -5.69 -9.82
C PRO A 177 -54.22 -6.57 -9.76
N GLN A 178 -54.52 -7.07 -8.56
CA GLN A 178 -55.80 -7.69 -8.26
C GLN A 178 -56.78 -6.61 -7.79
N LYS A 179 -57.79 -6.35 -8.62
CA LYS A 179 -58.83 -5.34 -8.35
C LYS A 179 -59.68 -5.72 -7.14
N ILE A 180 -59.78 -4.82 -6.18
CA ILE A 180 -60.59 -4.92 -4.96
C ILE A 180 -61.60 -3.79 -4.95
N ARG A 181 -62.88 -4.11 -5.08
CA ARG A 181 -63.97 -3.13 -5.03
C ARG A 181 -64.54 -3.05 -3.63
N VAL A 182 -64.66 -1.83 -3.10
CA VAL A 182 -65.25 -1.54 -1.79
C VAL A 182 -66.47 -0.64 -1.99
N GLU A 183 -67.63 -1.12 -1.54
CA GLU A 183 -68.89 -0.37 -1.55
C GLU A 183 -69.37 -0.16 -0.12
N ALA A 184 -69.59 1.10 0.27
CA ALA A 184 -70.06 1.45 1.61
C ALA A 184 -70.75 2.82 1.60
N THR A 185 -71.48 3.10 2.67
CA THR A 185 -71.99 4.44 2.97
C THR A 185 -71.37 4.94 4.27
N ILE A 186 -70.66 6.07 4.23
CA ILE A 186 -70.08 6.69 5.43
C ILE A 186 -70.92 7.89 5.87
N GLU A 187 -71.22 7.95 7.16
CA GLU A 187 -71.90 9.09 7.79
C GLU A 187 -70.85 10.01 8.41
N VAL A 188 -70.80 11.28 7.98
CA VAL A 188 -69.80 12.27 8.38
C VAL A 188 -70.42 13.43 9.17
N ALA A 189 -69.60 14.07 10.01
CA ALA A 189 -70.03 15.26 10.76
C ALA A 189 -70.39 16.43 9.82
N PRO A 190 -71.29 17.34 10.21
CA PRO A 190 -71.68 18.48 9.37
C PRO A 190 -70.58 19.54 9.19
N GLU A 191 -69.56 19.54 10.05
CA GLU A 191 -68.48 20.55 10.09
C GLU A 191 -67.26 20.19 9.22
N VAL A 192 -67.24 19.01 8.60
CA VAL A 192 -66.11 18.54 7.78
C VAL A 192 -66.44 18.60 6.29
N ASP A 193 -65.42 18.84 5.46
CA ASP A 193 -65.55 18.78 4.01
C ASP A 193 -65.68 17.31 3.53
N PRO A 194 -66.82 16.90 2.95
CA PRO A 194 -67.04 15.55 2.47
C PRO A 194 -66.00 15.07 1.45
N ALA A 195 -65.49 15.97 0.59
CA ALA A 195 -64.48 15.61 -0.41
C ALA A 195 -63.15 15.22 0.24
N ASN A 196 -62.73 15.96 1.27
CA ASN A 196 -61.50 15.68 2.02
C ASN A 196 -61.63 14.37 2.81
N VAL A 197 -62.78 14.12 3.44
CA VAL A 197 -63.02 12.86 4.16
C VAL A 197 -63.01 11.67 3.20
N LEU A 198 -63.68 11.78 2.03
CA LEU A 198 -63.67 10.71 1.03
C LEU A 198 -62.26 10.42 0.51
N ALA A 199 -61.49 11.48 0.21
CA ALA A 199 -60.11 11.38 -0.25
C ALA A 199 -59.24 10.66 0.78
N GLN A 200 -59.34 11.05 2.06
CA GLN A 200 -58.59 10.44 3.16
C GLN A 200 -58.97 8.97 3.34
N VAL A 201 -60.26 8.62 3.32
CA VAL A 201 -60.73 7.22 3.41
C VAL A 201 -60.18 6.37 2.27
N LEU A 202 -60.31 6.83 1.02
CA LEU A 202 -59.82 6.09 -0.15
C LEU A 202 -58.30 5.91 -0.09
N PHE A 203 -57.58 6.95 0.29
CA PHE A 203 -56.13 6.94 0.44
C PHE A 203 -55.67 5.99 1.55
N ASP A 204 -56.29 6.04 2.73
CA ASP A 204 -55.93 5.20 3.88
C ASP A 204 -56.25 3.72 3.63
N ILE A 205 -57.36 3.42 2.94
CA ILE A 205 -57.64 2.05 2.51
C ILE A 205 -56.54 1.58 1.53
N GLN A 206 -56.24 2.36 0.48
CA GLN A 206 -55.20 1.99 -0.50
C GLN A 206 -53.82 1.83 0.14
N ASN A 207 -53.45 2.69 1.08
CA ASN A 207 -52.19 2.64 1.80
C ASN A 207 -52.15 1.48 2.82
N SER A 208 -53.27 1.07 3.40
CA SER A 208 -53.34 -0.12 4.26
C SER A 208 -53.27 -1.43 3.50
N LEU A 209 -53.77 -1.47 2.26
CA LEU A 209 -53.64 -2.64 1.40
C LEU A 209 -52.17 -2.97 1.15
N ILE A 210 -51.39 -1.97 0.75
CA ILE A 210 -49.92 -2.08 0.64
C ILE A 210 -49.28 -0.72 0.95
N PRO A 211 -48.69 -0.54 2.13
CA PRO A 211 -48.13 0.73 2.55
C PRO A 211 -46.81 1.03 1.85
N PHE A 212 -46.49 2.32 1.72
CA PHE A 212 -45.16 2.75 1.31
C PHE A 212 -44.16 2.57 2.45
N PRO A 213 -42.93 2.12 2.16
CA PRO A 213 -41.81 2.28 3.09
C PRO A 213 -41.69 3.73 3.54
N ARG A 214 -41.51 3.94 4.85
CA ARG A 214 -41.43 5.27 5.46
C ARG A 214 -39.98 5.72 5.53
N VAL A 215 -39.71 6.89 4.95
CA VAL A 215 -38.41 7.56 5.04
C VAL A 215 -38.32 8.39 6.33
N GLN A 216 -37.20 8.27 7.02
CA GLN A 216 -36.84 9.01 8.23
C GLN A 216 -35.67 9.95 7.97
N LEU A 217 -35.68 11.10 8.64
CA LEU A 217 -34.63 12.11 8.55
C LEU A 217 -33.49 11.74 9.50
N ILE A 218 -32.26 11.75 8.98
CA ILE A 218 -31.07 11.40 9.78
C ILE A 218 -30.88 12.39 10.94
N ASP A 219 -31.19 13.67 10.75
CA ASP A 219 -31.06 14.70 11.81
C ASP A 219 -31.93 14.41 13.04
N ASP A 220 -33.10 13.79 12.84
CA ASP A 220 -33.99 13.37 13.92
C ASP A 220 -33.45 12.10 14.58
N LEU A 221 -33.00 11.13 13.78
CA LEU A 221 -32.47 9.86 14.28
C LEU A 221 -31.21 10.04 15.15
N ILE A 222 -30.27 10.91 14.75
CA ILE A 222 -29.04 11.17 15.54
C ILE A 222 -29.34 11.67 16.96
N ARG A 223 -30.51 12.30 17.17
CA ARG A 223 -30.92 12.78 18.50
C ARG A 223 -31.46 11.68 19.40
N GLU A 224 -31.98 10.61 18.81
CA GLU A 224 -32.70 9.55 19.52
C GLU A 224 -31.89 8.25 19.62
N MET A 225 -31.05 7.95 18.63
CA MET A 225 -30.31 6.70 18.51
C MET A 225 -28.83 6.91 18.15
N PRO A 226 -27.94 5.97 18.52
CA PRO A 226 -26.52 6.08 18.23
C PRO A 226 -26.23 5.77 16.74
N PRO A 227 -25.12 6.28 16.17
CA PRO A 227 -24.85 6.14 14.73
C PRO A 227 -24.72 4.71 14.21
N ASP A 228 -24.29 3.76 15.04
CA ASP A 228 -24.19 2.33 14.70
C ASP A 228 -25.55 1.67 14.48
N GLU A 229 -26.63 2.18 15.11
CA GLU A 229 -27.99 1.74 14.82
C GLU A 229 -28.56 2.42 13.56
N ILE A 230 -28.19 3.68 13.31
CA ILE A 230 -28.64 4.47 12.15
C ILE A 230 -28.08 3.89 10.85
N TRP A 231 -26.78 3.61 10.85
CA TRP A 231 -26.02 3.19 9.66
C TRP A 231 -25.88 1.67 9.55
N ASN A 232 -26.74 0.91 10.24
CA ASN A 232 -26.80 -0.54 10.11
C ASN A 232 -27.54 -0.94 8.82
N GLY A 233 -26.81 -1.51 7.87
CA GLY A 233 -27.32 -1.95 6.58
C GLY A 233 -26.75 -1.14 5.40
N PRO A 234 -27.43 -1.15 4.24
CA PRO A 234 -26.93 -0.54 3.02
C PRO A 234 -26.93 0.97 3.08
N SER A 235 -25.92 1.56 2.43
CA SER A 235 -25.87 3.01 2.20
C SER A 235 -27.01 3.46 1.28
N LEU A 236 -27.88 4.31 1.80
CA LEU A 236 -29.08 4.86 1.15
C LEU A 236 -28.88 6.34 0.81
N VAL A 237 -29.37 6.77 -0.35
CA VAL A 237 -29.21 8.12 -0.89
C VAL A 237 -30.30 9.08 -0.39
N HIS A 238 -31.50 8.57 -0.08
CA HIS A 238 -32.66 9.40 0.29
C HIS A 238 -32.96 9.42 1.79
N GLY A 239 -31.98 9.15 2.65
CA GLY A 239 -32.14 9.11 4.12
C GLY A 239 -32.24 7.68 4.66
N ALA A 240 -32.83 7.50 5.85
CA ALA A 240 -33.02 6.17 6.44
C ALA A 240 -34.44 5.64 6.15
N LEU A 241 -34.59 4.32 6.06
CA LEU A 241 -35.89 3.66 5.93
C LEU A 241 -36.27 2.95 7.24
N GLU A 242 -37.47 3.26 7.75
CA GLU A 242 -37.99 2.68 8.98
C GLU A 242 -38.25 1.19 8.80
N GLN A 243 -37.53 0.34 9.55
CA GLN A 243 -37.64 -1.12 9.47
C GLN A 243 -39.08 -1.63 9.61
N GLN A 244 -39.84 -1.04 10.54
CA GLN A 244 -41.22 -1.45 10.84
C GLN A 244 -42.20 -1.14 9.69
N SER A 245 -41.83 -0.24 8.77
CA SER A 245 -42.65 0.10 7.61
C SER A 245 -42.51 -0.91 6.45
N LEU A 246 -41.49 -1.78 6.48
CA LEU A 246 -41.22 -2.80 5.46
C LEU A 246 -42.14 -4.02 5.64
N ILE A 247 -43.45 -3.81 5.44
CA ILE A 247 -44.47 -4.84 5.68
C ILE A 247 -44.40 -5.94 4.61
N GLU A 248 -44.62 -7.18 5.04
CA GLU A 248 -44.70 -8.36 4.17
C GLU A 248 -45.91 -8.31 3.24
N ARG A 249 -45.81 -9.00 2.10
CA ARG A 249 -46.91 -9.06 1.13
C ARG A 249 -48.13 -9.73 1.77
N LYS A 250 -49.29 -9.05 1.72
CA LYS A 250 -50.54 -9.63 2.22
C LYS A 250 -51.06 -10.72 1.27
N ASP A 251 -51.15 -11.96 1.76
CA ASP A 251 -51.81 -13.06 1.02
C ASP A 251 -53.34 -13.00 1.14
N SER A 252 -53.86 -12.27 2.12
CA SER A 252 -55.30 -12.06 2.28
C SER A 252 -55.63 -10.73 2.95
N ILE A 253 -56.84 -10.22 2.70
CA ILE A 253 -57.35 -8.96 3.27
C ILE A 253 -58.58 -9.27 4.11
N ASN A 254 -58.61 -8.78 5.36
CA ASN A 254 -59.79 -8.85 6.20
C ASN A 254 -60.72 -7.65 5.95
N VAL A 255 -61.98 -7.90 5.60
CA VAL A 255 -62.96 -6.84 5.31
C VAL A 255 -63.28 -5.99 6.56
N GLN A 256 -63.14 -6.55 7.76
CA GLN A 256 -63.31 -5.78 9.01
C GLN A 256 -62.19 -4.75 9.23
N GLU A 257 -60.98 -5.02 8.73
CA GLU A 257 -59.86 -4.07 8.79
C GLU A 257 -60.19 -2.82 7.95
N ILE A 258 -60.77 -3.00 6.76
CA ILE A 258 -61.27 -1.90 5.91
C ILE A 258 -62.30 -1.06 6.66
N ALA A 259 -63.26 -1.71 7.34
CA ALA A 259 -64.26 -1.00 8.15
C ALA A 259 -63.61 -0.17 9.27
N HIS A 260 -62.60 -0.73 9.93
CA HIS A 260 -61.88 -0.09 11.02
C HIS A 260 -61.10 1.14 10.53
N ILE A 261 -60.41 1.02 9.38
CA ILE A 261 -59.70 2.13 8.74
C ILE A 261 -60.66 3.28 8.43
N MET A 262 -61.80 2.98 7.80
CA MET A 262 -62.81 3.99 7.49
C MET A 262 -63.31 4.73 8.75
N LEU A 263 -63.50 4.02 9.87
CA LEU A 263 -63.95 4.61 11.14
C LEU A 263 -62.89 5.47 11.83
N HIS A 264 -61.60 5.22 11.58
CA HIS A 264 -60.49 5.99 12.18
C HIS A 264 -60.24 7.33 11.47
N VAL A 265 -60.77 7.50 10.25
CA VAL A 265 -60.64 8.78 9.54
C VAL A 265 -61.42 9.86 10.27
N GLN A 266 -60.70 10.94 10.63
CA GLN A 266 -61.26 12.07 11.35
C GLN A 266 -62.42 12.69 10.54
N GLY A 267 -63.61 12.71 11.13
CA GLY A 267 -64.84 13.19 10.49
C GLY A 267 -65.85 12.09 10.18
N VAL A 268 -65.44 10.82 10.13
CA VAL A 268 -66.36 9.68 9.97
C VAL A 268 -66.97 9.32 11.32
N LYS A 269 -68.31 9.24 11.39
CA LYS A 269 -69.05 8.83 12.59
C LYS A 269 -69.50 7.37 12.52
N ARG A 270 -69.95 6.92 11.35
CA ARG A 270 -70.46 5.56 11.14
C ARG A 270 -70.16 5.05 9.73
N VAL A 271 -69.96 3.74 9.61
CA VAL A 271 -69.89 3.02 8.33
C VAL A 271 -71.10 2.11 8.22
N LYS A 272 -71.87 2.24 7.13
CA LYS A 272 -73.08 1.47 6.82
C LYS A 272 -72.87 0.67 5.53
N HIS A 273 -73.56 -0.46 5.41
CA HIS A 273 -73.66 -1.26 4.18
C HIS A 273 -72.33 -1.68 3.51
N LEU A 274 -71.26 -1.87 4.29
CA LEU A 274 -69.95 -2.27 3.76
C LEU A 274 -70.02 -3.63 3.05
N LYS A 275 -69.53 -3.65 1.80
CA LYS A 275 -69.27 -4.83 0.98
C LYS A 275 -67.90 -4.67 0.35
N ALA A 276 -67.10 -5.73 0.33
CA ALA A 276 -65.82 -5.74 -0.37
C ALA A 276 -65.61 -7.09 -1.06
N GLY A 277 -64.92 -7.08 -2.20
CA GLY A 277 -64.65 -8.29 -2.97
C GLY A 277 -64.03 -7.99 -4.33
N ALA A 278 -63.87 -9.03 -5.15
CA ALA A 278 -63.52 -8.85 -6.55
C ALA A 278 -64.67 -8.18 -7.32
N PRO A 279 -64.41 -7.40 -8.39
CA PRO A 279 -65.45 -6.84 -9.23
C PRO A 279 -66.41 -7.94 -9.73
N GLY A 280 -67.71 -7.80 -9.41
CA GLY A 280 -68.74 -8.80 -9.75
C GLY A 280 -69.10 -9.78 -8.62
N GLU A 281 -68.26 -9.91 -7.58
CA GLU A 281 -68.47 -10.82 -6.44
C GLU A 281 -68.53 -10.07 -5.10
N LEU A 282 -69.36 -9.01 -5.04
CA LEU A 282 -69.53 -8.20 -3.83
C LEU A 282 -70.56 -8.83 -2.87
N SER A 283 -70.15 -9.11 -1.64
CA SER A 283 -71.06 -9.63 -0.61
C SER A 283 -70.64 -9.21 0.79
N SER A 284 -71.62 -8.88 1.63
CA SER A 284 -71.39 -8.61 3.07
C SER A 284 -71.05 -9.86 3.87
N LYS A 285 -71.13 -11.06 3.26
CA LYS A 285 -70.75 -12.33 3.88
C LYS A 285 -69.26 -12.65 3.72
N ILE A 286 -68.57 -11.98 2.79
CA ILE A 286 -67.13 -12.19 2.58
C ILE A 286 -66.39 -11.56 3.76
N LYS A 287 -65.73 -12.40 4.56
CA LYS A 287 -64.91 -11.95 5.69
C LYS A 287 -63.47 -11.67 5.27
N THR A 288 -62.95 -12.47 4.34
CA THR A 288 -61.56 -12.44 3.91
C THR A 288 -61.48 -12.57 2.39
N ILE A 289 -60.69 -11.71 1.75
CA ILE A 289 -60.41 -11.74 0.31
C ILE A 289 -59.02 -12.35 0.12
N GLN A 290 -58.92 -13.44 -0.64
CA GLN A 290 -57.64 -14.08 -0.94
C GLN A 290 -56.95 -13.39 -2.12
N ILE A 291 -55.64 -13.18 -2.02
CA ILE A 291 -54.82 -12.59 -3.08
C ILE A 291 -54.18 -13.73 -3.87
N ARG A 292 -54.30 -13.65 -5.20
CA ARG A 292 -53.71 -14.65 -6.11
C ARG A 292 -52.19 -14.55 -6.08
N GLU A 293 -51.55 -15.67 -6.38
CA GLU A 293 -50.11 -15.70 -6.60
C GLU A 293 -49.74 -14.76 -7.76
N GLY A 294 -48.60 -14.08 -7.66
CA GLY A 294 -48.17 -13.08 -8.65
C GLY A 294 -48.99 -11.79 -8.68
N HIS A 295 -49.92 -11.58 -7.73
CA HIS A 295 -50.76 -10.39 -7.69
C HIS A 295 -50.59 -9.54 -6.42
N VAL A 296 -51.03 -8.28 -6.52
CA VAL A 296 -51.10 -7.28 -5.43
C VAL A 296 -52.47 -6.60 -5.38
N PRO A 297 -53.08 -6.41 -4.20
CA PRO A 297 -54.38 -5.76 -4.11
C PRO A 297 -54.35 -4.26 -4.47
N ARG A 298 -55.29 -3.85 -5.33
CA ARG A 298 -55.51 -2.45 -5.73
C ARG A 298 -56.98 -2.09 -5.64
N LEU A 299 -57.30 -0.89 -5.18
CA LEU A 299 -58.68 -0.42 -5.17
C LEU A 299 -59.24 -0.26 -6.58
N ASP A 300 -60.51 -0.64 -6.74
CA ASP A 300 -61.32 -0.43 -7.94
C ASP A 300 -62.55 0.44 -7.61
N PRO A 301 -62.73 1.60 -8.27
CA PRO A 301 -61.86 2.19 -9.31
C PRO A 301 -60.52 2.71 -8.76
N PRO A 302 -59.46 2.83 -9.60
CA PRO A 302 -58.14 3.27 -9.17
C PRO A 302 -58.15 4.74 -8.72
N ILE A 303 -57.52 5.02 -7.58
CA ILE A 303 -57.65 6.31 -6.89
C ILE A 303 -56.64 7.39 -7.35
N LEU A 304 -55.51 7.01 -7.96
CA LEU A 304 -54.50 7.98 -8.40
C LEU A 304 -54.79 8.49 -9.82
N LYS A 305 -55.71 7.86 -10.55
CA LYS A 305 -56.27 8.35 -11.82
C LYS A 305 -57.57 9.11 -11.59
N PRO A 306 -57.86 10.17 -12.37
CA PRO A 306 -59.12 10.91 -12.24
C PRO A 306 -60.31 10.01 -12.56
N GLN A 307 -61.29 9.96 -11.66
CA GLN A 307 -62.48 9.10 -11.79
C GLN A 307 -63.77 9.91 -11.99
N PRO A 308 -64.73 9.38 -12.75
CA PRO A 308 -66.05 9.99 -12.91
C PRO A 308 -66.93 9.81 -11.65
N SER A 309 -66.67 8.78 -10.83
CA SER A 309 -67.38 8.51 -9.57
C SER A 309 -66.60 7.49 -8.72
N TYR A 310 -66.87 7.45 -7.42
CA TYR A 310 -66.32 6.46 -6.49
C TYR A 310 -67.43 5.58 -5.90
N SER A 311 -67.07 4.37 -5.46
CA SER A 311 -67.99 3.36 -4.94
C SER A 311 -68.49 3.61 -3.51
N ILE A 312 -67.91 4.57 -2.78
CA ILE A 312 -68.25 4.91 -1.40
C ILE A 312 -69.12 6.17 -1.39
N ALA A 313 -70.32 6.07 -0.83
CA ALA A 313 -71.27 7.17 -0.71
C ALA A 313 -71.12 7.91 0.62
N ILE A 314 -71.41 9.22 0.65
CA ILE A 314 -71.38 10.05 1.86
C ILE A 314 -72.78 10.50 2.27
N GLU A 315 -73.09 10.35 3.56
CA GLU A 315 -74.24 10.93 4.25
C GLU A 315 -73.78 11.92 5.31
N LEU A 316 -74.48 13.04 5.48
CA LEU A 316 -74.30 13.91 6.64
C LEU A 316 -75.03 13.32 7.86
N GLU A 317 -74.59 13.69 9.06
CA GLU A 317 -75.25 13.37 10.32
C GLU A 317 -76.77 13.64 10.23
N GLY A 318 -77.57 12.60 10.42
CA GLY A 318 -79.03 12.64 10.19
C GLY A 318 -79.51 11.98 8.88
N GLY A 319 -78.60 11.44 8.06
CA GLY A 319 -78.92 10.58 6.90
C GLY A 319 -79.13 11.30 5.57
N PHE A 320 -78.71 12.57 5.45
CA PHE A 320 -78.82 13.33 4.21
C PHE A 320 -77.72 12.93 3.22
N LYS A 321 -78.10 12.42 2.04
CA LYS A 321 -77.14 12.07 0.99
C LYS A 321 -76.44 13.31 0.44
N CYS A 322 -75.11 13.29 0.46
CA CYS A 322 -74.27 14.36 -0.07
C CYS A 322 -73.71 13.96 -1.45
N GLN A 323 -73.77 14.86 -2.43
CA GLN A 323 -73.03 14.69 -3.68
C GLN A 323 -71.65 15.33 -3.55
N VAL A 324 -70.62 14.53 -3.77
CA VAL A 324 -69.22 14.93 -3.64
C VAL A 324 -68.63 15.08 -5.05
N ASP A 325 -67.93 16.19 -5.31
CA ASP A 325 -67.22 16.41 -6.58
C ASP A 325 -66.00 15.48 -6.69
N PRO A 326 -65.97 14.54 -7.65
CA PRO A 326 -64.83 13.63 -7.84
C PRO A 326 -63.51 14.35 -8.14
N ARG A 327 -63.55 15.56 -8.74
CA ARG A 327 -62.33 16.34 -9.03
C ARG A 327 -61.68 16.88 -7.77
N ALA A 328 -62.49 17.36 -6.82
CA ALA A 328 -62.00 17.82 -5.52
C ALA A 328 -61.37 16.67 -4.72
N VAL A 329 -61.97 15.47 -4.75
CA VAL A 329 -61.43 14.26 -4.13
C VAL A 329 -60.07 13.89 -4.74
N TRP A 330 -59.97 13.86 -6.07
CA TRP A 330 -58.71 13.55 -6.75
C TRP A 330 -57.62 14.57 -6.47
N ALA A 331 -57.94 15.88 -6.47
CA ALA A 331 -56.99 16.93 -6.09
C ALA A 331 -56.44 16.74 -4.67
N LYS A 332 -57.30 16.34 -3.72
CA LYS A 332 -56.87 16.06 -2.36
C LYS A 332 -56.00 14.79 -2.24
N ILE A 333 -56.32 13.73 -2.99
CA ILE A 333 -55.48 12.52 -3.07
C ILE A 333 -54.09 12.87 -3.62
N GLN A 334 -54.01 13.71 -4.65
CA GLN A 334 -52.74 14.19 -5.22
C GLN A 334 -51.93 14.99 -4.19
N GLU A 335 -52.58 15.81 -3.37
CA GLU A 335 -51.92 16.54 -2.27
C GLU A 335 -51.35 15.58 -1.21
N LEU A 336 -52.11 14.56 -0.79
CA LEU A 336 -51.67 13.54 0.17
C LEU A 336 -50.47 12.75 -0.37
N GLU A 337 -50.52 12.34 -1.65
CA GLU A 337 -49.42 11.65 -2.30
C GLU A 337 -48.18 12.55 -2.48
N ALA A 338 -48.36 13.81 -2.83
CA ALA A 338 -47.28 14.78 -2.96
C ALA A 338 -46.62 15.08 -1.60
N SER A 339 -47.39 15.16 -0.51
CA SER A 339 -46.86 15.31 0.84
C SER A 339 -45.94 14.15 1.24
N MET A 340 -46.33 12.91 0.95
CA MET A 340 -45.46 11.74 1.18
C MET A 340 -44.18 11.79 0.35
N ARG A 341 -44.25 12.23 -0.92
CA ARG A 341 -43.08 12.35 -1.82
C ARG A 341 -42.12 13.48 -1.43
N ASN A 342 -42.66 14.60 -0.94
CA ASN A 342 -41.85 15.72 -0.47
C ASN A 342 -40.95 15.32 0.71
N ASN A 343 -41.38 14.38 1.56
CA ASN A 343 -40.55 13.86 2.65
C ASN A 343 -39.29 13.14 2.14
N ILE A 344 -39.36 12.42 1.01
CA ILE A 344 -38.21 11.73 0.39
C ILE A 344 -37.19 12.76 -0.13
N SER A 345 -37.67 13.76 -0.89
CA SER A 345 -36.82 14.83 -1.43
C SER A 345 -36.21 15.69 -0.32
N TYR A 346 -36.96 15.94 0.76
CA TYR A 346 -36.48 16.67 1.93
C TYR A 346 -35.44 15.84 2.71
N ALA A 347 -35.66 14.54 2.87
CA ALA A 347 -34.71 13.63 3.51
C ALA A 347 -33.37 13.56 2.79
N ALA A 348 -33.38 13.48 1.45
CA ALA A 348 -32.16 13.53 0.65
C ALA A 348 -31.37 14.84 0.85
N ARG A 349 -32.08 15.99 0.90
CA ARG A 349 -31.45 17.30 1.14
C ARG A 349 -30.94 17.45 2.57
N SER A 350 -31.69 16.98 3.56
CA SER A 350 -31.29 16.97 4.98
C SER A 350 -30.06 16.09 5.20
N LEU A 351 -30.00 14.92 4.55
CA LEU A 351 -28.83 14.04 4.56
C LEU A 351 -27.58 14.79 4.07
N GLN A 352 -27.63 15.40 2.89
CA GLN A 352 -26.48 16.15 2.35
C GLN A 352 -26.05 17.34 3.22
N ALA A 353 -26.99 17.97 3.92
CA ALA A 353 -26.72 19.11 4.80
C ALA A 353 -26.23 18.69 6.20
N ASN A 354 -26.17 17.39 6.50
CA ASN A 354 -25.91 16.90 7.84
C ASN A 354 -24.44 17.10 8.26
N SER A 355 -24.24 17.87 9.34
CA SER A 355 -22.92 18.15 9.89
C SER A 355 -22.14 16.90 10.36
N TYR A 356 -22.84 15.81 10.72
CA TYR A 356 -22.21 14.55 11.12
C TYR A 356 -21.43 13.89 9.98
N LEU A 357 -21.83 14.15 8.72
CA LEU A 357 -21.20 13.60 7.52
C LEU A 357 -20.01 14.44 7.03
N GLN A 358 -19.71 15.54 7.70
CA GLN A 358 -18.61 16.42 7.34
C GLN A 358 -17.45 16.25 8.30
N VAL A 359 -16.28 15.89 7.77
CA VAL A 359 -15.03 15.93 8.55
C VAL A 359 -14.79 17.40 8.96
N PRO A 360 -14.62 17.70 10.26
CA PRO A 360 -14.40 19.07 10.72
C PRO A 360 -13.18 19.69 10.03
N GLN A 361 -13.38 20.84 9.40
CA GLN A 361 -12.31 21.59 8.77
C GLN A 361 -11.58 22.42 9.82
N GLY A 362 -10.29 22.16 9.99
CA GLY A 362 -9.43 22.96 10.84
C GLY A 362 -8.96 24.24 10.18
N ARG A 363 -8.53 25.20 10.99
CA ARG A 363 -7.82 26.40 10.54
C ARG A 363 -6.33 26.16 10.69
N ASN A 364 -5.55 26.42 9.65
CA ASN A 364 -4.11 26.43 9.79
C ASN A 364 -3.69 27.51 10.79
N ARG A 365 -3.11 27.10 11.92
CA ARG A 365 -2.62 27.98 13.00
C ARG A 365 -1.14 28.32 12.87
N HIS A 366 -0.46 27.89 11.79
CA HIS A 366 0.98 28.03 11.60
C HIS A 366 1.79 27.48 12.78
N ILE A 367 1.45 26.26 13.20
CA ILE A 367 2.01 25.61 14.39
C ILE A 367 3.54 25.50 14.31
N GLU A 368 4.06 25.29 13.10
CA GLU A 368 5.50 25.16 12.82
C GLU A 368 6.30 26.43 13.10
N ASP A 369 5.68 27.62 13.13
CA ASP A 369 6.41 28.90 13.26
C ASP A 369 7.10 29.03 14.63
N TYR A 370 8.41 28.80 14.66
CA TYR A 370 9.22 28.97 15.87
C TYR A 370 9.71 30.42 16.02
N LEU A 371 9.44 31.03 17.18
CA LEU A 371 9.98 32.33 17.56
C LEU A 371 11.16 32.14 18.48
N SER A 372 12.33 32.64 18.09
CA SER A 372 13.53 32.43 18.88
C SER A 372 13.47 33.08 20.26
N ILE A 373 13.86 32.31 21.28
CA ILE A 373 13.98 32.77 22.66
C ILE A 373 15.04 33.86 22.79
N GLN A 374 16.01 33.93 21.87
CA GLN A 374 17.08 34.93 21.89
C GLN A 374 16.54 36.36 21.79
N HIS A 375 15.37 36.55 21.18
CA HIS A 375 14.68 37.86 21.12
C HIS A 375 13.99 38.24 22.43
N GLN A 376 13.77 37.29 23.33
CA GLN A 376 13.05 37.48 24.60
C GLN A 376 13.98 37.87 25.76
N PHE A 377 15.30 37.75 25.57
CA PHE A 377 16.28 38.17 26.56
C PHE A 377 16.32 39.70 26.73
N PRO A 378 16.62 40.20 27.95
CA PRO A 378 16.83 41.62 28.18
C PRO A 378 17.89 42.21 27.23
N ALA A 379 17.70 43.46 26.80
CA ALA A 379 18.56 44.12 25.81
C ALA A 379 20.06 44.14 26.18
N VAL A 380 20.39 44.11 27.48
CA VAL A 380 21.77 44.07 28.00
C VAL A 380 22.56 42.83 27.54
N TYR A 381 21.89 41.73 27.18
CA TYR A 381 22.53 40.53 26.66
C TYR A 381 22.96 40.66 25.19
N GLY A 382 22.47 41.67 24.44
CA GLY A 382 22.84 41.91 23.05
C GLY A 382 22.35 40.85 22.06
N LEU A 383 21.40 39.99 22.46
CA LEU A 383 20.93 38.83 21.67
C LEU A 383 19.84 39.19 20.65
N GLY A 384 18.92 40.08 21.01
CA GLY A 384 17.74 40.40 20.22
C GLY A 384 18.01 41.23 18.96
N LYS A 385 16.95 41.56 18.21
CA LYS A 385 16.96 42.22 16.89
C LYS A 385 17.86 43.46 16.76
N TYR A 386 18.04 44.22 17.84
CA TYR A 386 18.85 45.45 17.84
C TYR A 386 20.35 45.22 18.09
N GLY A 387 20.76 43.98 18.37
CA GLY A 387 22.13 43.60 18.64
C GLY A 387 22.74 44.34 19.84
N ILE A 388 24.04 44.59 19.78
CA ILE A 388 24.78 45.33 20.80
C ILE A 388 24.45 46.82 20.67
N GLN A 389 23.78 47.39 21.68
CA GLN A 389 23.48 48.82 21.71
C GLN A 389 24.72 49.62 22.13
N GLY A 390 25.28 50.43 21.22
CA GLY A 390 26.47 51.24 21.47
C GLY A 390 26.33 52.28 22.59
N SER A 391 25.09 52.66 22.96
CA SER A 391 24.81 53.67 23.99
C SER A 391 24.98 53.17 25.43
N LEU A 392 25.03 51.86 25.68
CA LEU A 392 25.22 51.31 27.04
C LEU A 392 26.70 51.18 27.43
N LEU A 393 27.62 51.46 26.49
CA LEU A 393 29.07 51.51 26.73
C LEU A 393 29.55 52.90 27.17
N GLU A 394 28.68 53.92 27.11
CA GLU A 394 28.95 55.28 27.57
C GLU A 394 28.18 55.54 28.87
N GLY A 395 28.72 55.04 29.98
CA GLY A 395 28.16 55.24 31.31
C GLY A 395 29.20 55.16 32.42
N ASP A 396 30.12 56.14 32.43
CA ASP A 396 30.37 57.11 33.52
C ASP A 396 31.82 57.60 33.49
N GLY A 397 31.95 58.92 33.52
CA GLY A 397 33.16 59.65 33.17
C GLY A 397 34.35 59.37 34.09
N LEU A 398 35.51 59.16 33.47
CA LEU A 398 36.80 59.81 33.77
C LEU A 398 37.76 59.44 32.63
N GLY A 399 38.24 60.46 31.92
CA GLY A 399 38.87 60.30 30.61
C GLY A 399 40.16 59.49 30.61
N PHE A 400 40.23 58.50 29.71
CA PHE A 400 41.47 58.05 29.07
C PHE A 400 41.13 57.54 27.65
N GLN A 401 41.49 58.33 26.65
CA GLN A 401 41.46 57.90 25.25
C GLN A 401 42.65 56.97 24.99
N SER A 402 42.43 55.64 24.98
CA SER A 402 43.23 54.65 24.21
C SER A 402 42.93 53.19 24.60
N SER A 403 41.80 52.60 24.13
CA SER A 403 41.60 51.12 24.04
C SER A 403 40.22 50.68 23.46
N GLY A 404 39.60 51.46 22.56
CA GLY A 404 38.20 51.24 22.14
C GLY A 404 37.92 50.05 21.20
N MET A 405 38.91 49.47 20.51
CA MET A 405 38.67 48.41 19.50
C MET A 405 38.70 46.98 20.06
N GLN A 406 39.40 46.73 21.17
CA GLN A 406 39.49 45.39 21.79
C GLN A 406 38.29 45.07 22.69
N SER A 407 37.66 46.09 23.30
CA SER A 407 36.47 45.95 24.15
C SER A 407 35.24 45.46 23.36
N ASN A 408 34.99 46.08 22.20
CA ASN A 408 33.83 45.73 21.36
C ASN A 408 33.93 44.32 20.75
N SER A 409 35.12 43.93 20.28
CA SER A 409 35.33 42.59 19.70
C SER A 409 35.21 41.46 20.73
N LEU A 410 35.63 41.67 21.97
CA LEU A 410 35.44 40.69 23.05
C LEU A 410 33.96 40.56 23.46
N HIS A 411 33.22 41.69 23.50
CA HIS A 411 31.79 41.66 23.79
C HIS A 411 31.00 40.98 22.68
N GLU A 412 31.31 41.28 21.40
CA GLU A 412 30.76 40.57 20.24
C GLU A 412 31.04 39.06 20.29
N ALA A 413 32.25 38.65 20.66
CA ALA A 413 32.59 37.23 20.81
C ALA A 413 31.77 36.55 21.93
N ARG A 414 31.58 37.21 23.07
CA ARG A 414 30.75 36.69 24.18
C ARG A 414 29.28 36.56 23.78
N VAL A 415 28.74 37.55 23.07
CA VAL A 415 27.37 37.48 22.52
C VAL A 415 27.26 36.30 21.56
N ARG A 416 28.20 36.12 20.63
CA ARG A 416 28.21 34.96 19.71
C ARG A 416 28.31 33.63 20.44
N GLN A 417 29.13 33.53 21.49
CA GLN A 417 29.23 32.35 22.32
C GLN A 417 27.90 32.01 23.01
N LEU A 418 27.23 33.02 23.58
CA LEU A 418 25.92 32.83 24.20
C LEU A 418 24.85 32.43 23.18
N LYS A 419 24.85 33.04 21.97
CA LYS A 419 23.98 32.62 20.87
C LYS A 419 24.19 31.14 20.54
N ALA A 420 25.44 30.70 20.38
CA ALA A 420 25.77 29.31 20.12
C ALA A 420 25.29 28.38 21.25
N TYR A 421 25.46 28.79 22.51
CA TYR A 421 24.97 28.04 23.66
C TYR A 421 23.44 27.88 23.66
N LEU A 422 22.70 28.93 23.31
CA LEU A 422 21.23 28.89 23.28
C LEU A 422 20.69 27.98 22.17
N LEU A 423 21.40 27.85 21.04
CA LEU A 423 20.98 26.96 19.93
C LEU A 423 20.78 25.50 20.36
N PHE A 424 21.51 25.01 21.37
CA PHE A 424 21.31 23.66 21.92
C PHE A 424 19.92 23.44 22.54
N PHE A 425 19.30 24.51 23.03
CA PHE A 425 17.96 24.47 23.62
C PHE A 425 16.88 24.82 22.59
N GLU A 426 17.19 25.70 21.64
CA GLU A 426 16.23 26.13 20.61
C GLU A 426 15.94 25.03 19.59
N GLN A 427 16.94 24.26 19.16
CA GLN A 427 16.74 23.23 18.14
C GLN A 427 15.69 22.18 18.57
N PRO A 428 15.75 21.58 19.77
CA PRO A 428 14.70 20.66 20.23
C PRO A 428 13.30 21.29 20.32
N MET A 429 13.20 22.58 20.67
CA MET A 429 11.92 23.29 20.73
C MET A 429 11.33 23.51 19.34
N ALA A 430 12.18 23.90 18.38
CA ALA A 430 11.80 24.02 16.99
C ALA A 430 11.40 22.66 16.41
N ASP A 431 12.16 21.60 16.67
CA ASP A 431 11.86 20.23 16.24
C ASP A 431 10.54 19.72 16.84
N TYR A 432 10.23 20.06 18.08
CA TYR A 432 8.93 19.74 18.69
C TYR A 432 7.77 20.35 17.91
N LEU A 433 7.85 21.63 17.54
CA LEU A 433 6.82 22.28 16.74
C LEU A 433 6.75 21.72 15.33
N ALA A 434 7.90 21.34 14.73
CA ALA A 434 7.94 20.64 13.46
C ALA A 434 7.22 19.29 13.56
N GLN A 435 7.47 18.51 14.61
CA GLN A 435 6.78 17.24 14.87
C GLN A 435 5.27 17.43 15.01
N LEU A 436 4.85 18.44 15.78
CA LEU A 436 3.43 18.75 16.00
C LEU A 436 2.72 19.16 14.71
N ALA A 437 3.36 20.00 13.89
CA ALA A 437 2.83 20.41 12.59
C ALA A 437 2.77 19.27 11.56
N HIS A 438 3.60 18.23 11.72
CA HIS A 438 3.64 17.08 10.82
C HIS A 438 2.87 15.86 11.34
N VAL A 439 2.07 15.99 12.42
CA VAL A 439 1.21 14.89 12.92
C VAL A 439 0.31 14.34 11.80
N ALA A 440 -0.27 15.21 10.97
CA ALA A 440 -1.08 14.81 9.81
C ALA A 440 -0.37 13.83 8.86
N HIS A 441 0.96 13.94 8.71
CA HIS A 441 1.76 13.06 7.85
C HIS A 441 1.93 11.66 8.46
N LEU A 442 1.89 11.52 9.80
CA LEU A 442 1.93 10.22 10.47
C LEU A 442 0.64 9.41 10.24
N PHE A 443 -0.48 10.10 10.08
CA PHE A 443 -1.80 9.53 9.75
C PHE A 443 -2.04 9.42 8.25
N SER A 444 -1.13 9.95 7.43
CA SER A 444 -1.27 9.96 5.98
C SER A 444 -1.31 8.53 5.42
N LEU A 445 -1.98 8.32 4.29
CA LEU A 445 -1.92 7.13 3.44
C LEU A 445 -0.96 7.34 2.26
N GLU A 446 -0.20 8.44 2.23
CA GLU A 446 0.81 8.66 1.21
C GLU A 446 2.05 7.79 1.49
N GLU A 447 2.68 7.32 0.41
CA GLU A 447 3.94 6.54 0.46
C GLU A 447 5.13 7.40 0.93
N GLN A 448 5.00 8.73 0.85
CA GLN A 448 5.90 9.73 1.42
C GLN A 448 5.28 10.17 2.76
N PRO A 449 5.92 9.93 3.91
CA PRO A 449 7.31 10.34 4.14
C PRO A 449 8.25 9.22 4.60
N HIS A 450 9.52 9.32 4.20
CA HIS A 450 10.64 8.49 4.68
C HIS A 450 11.11 8.87 6.11
N SER A 451 10.26 9.52 6.91
CA SER A 451 10.57 9.95 8.26
C SER A 451 9.32 9.98 9.14
N THR A 452 9.46 9.54 10.37
CA THR A 452 8.49 9.65 11.45
C THR A 452 8.91 10.68 12.52
N TYR A 453 10.15 11.17 12.46
CA TYR A 453 10.62 12.35 13.19
C TYR A 453 10.87 13.53 12.24
N PHE A 454 10.25 14.67 12.54
CA PHE A 454 10.37 15.88 11.75
C PHE A 454 11.18 16.92 12.53
N HIS A 455 11.97 17.70 11.80
CA HIS A 455 12.80 18.77 12.33
C HIS A 455 12.64 20.01 11.46
N GLN A 456 12.96 21.18 12.01
CA GLN A 456 13.01 22.42 11.24
C GLN A 456 14.32 23.16 11.47
N GLU A 457 14.81 23.83 10.44
CA GLU A 457 16.01 24.65 10.53
C GLU A 457 15.71 25.89 11.39
N VAL A 458 16.64 26.25 12.28
CA VAL A 458 16.61 27.52 13.04
C VAL A 458 17.44 28.60 12.33
N ALA A 459 18.26 28.23 11.35
CA ALA A 459 19.08 29.13 10.53
C ALA A 459 18.71 29.03 9.04
N HIS A 460 18.46 30.16 8.37
CA HIS A 460 17.96 30.23 6.98
C HIS A 460 18.65 31.32 6.14
N GLU A 461 18.58 31.19 4.81
CA GLU A 461 18.91 32.25 3.84
C GLU A 461 17.71 32.58 2.92
N PRO A 462 17.25 33.85 2.86
CA PRO A 462 17.54 34.96 3.78
C PRO A 462 16.93 34.72 5.18
N ALA A 463 17.51 35.34 6.22
CA ALA A 463 17.02 35.20 7.59
C ALA A 463 15.56 35.63 7.73
N ARG A 464 14.73 34.79 8.37
CA ARG A 464 13.32 35.08 8.64
C ARG A 464 13.21 36.16 9.72
N PRO A 465 12.11 36.94 9.77
CA PRO A 465 11.89 37.92 10.84
C PRO A 465 11.90 37.32 12.26
N SER A 466 11.57 36.03 12.38
CA SER A 466 11.58 35.24 13.62
C SER A 466 12.98 34.78 14.04
N ASP A 467 13.95 34.75 13.12
CA ASP A 467 15.28 34.21 13.34
C ASP A 467 16.12 35.21 14.17
N PRO A 468 17.00 34.74 15.06
CA PRO A 468 17.95 35.62 15.72
C PRO A 468 18.88 36.28 14.70
N PRO A 469 19.24 37.56 14.90
CA PRO A 469 20.15 38.23 14.00
C PRO A 469 21.53 37.56 14.05
N ASN A 470 22.18 37.42 12.89
CA ASN A 470 23.56 36.94 12.75
C ASN A 470 23.80 35.47 13.21
N ILE A 471 22.79 34.58 13.14
CA ILE A 471 23.03 33.13 13.37
C ILE A 471 24.01 32.56 12.36
N LEU A 472 23.89 32.94 11.08
CA LEU A 472 24.81 32.48 10.04
C LEU A 472 26.26 32.86 10.37
N ASP A 473 26.49 34.00 11.04
CA ASP A 473 27.82 34.40 11.50
C ASP A 473 28.33 33.56 12.68
N VAL A 474 27.42 32.96 13.47
CA VAL A 474 27.73 32.02 14.56
C VAL A 474 28.03 30.63 14.00
N LEU A 475 27.29 30.19 12.98
CA LEU A 475 27.49 28.91 12.28
C LEU A 475 28.71 28.95 11.35
N ALA A 476 28.97 30.10 10.74
CA ALA A 476 30.21 30.37 10.06
C ALA A 476 31.32 30.28 11.10
N GLN A 477 32.11 29.21 11.04
CA GLN A 477 33.42 29.17 11.65
C GLN A 477 34.22 30.34 11.06
N HIS A 478 34.10 31.51 11.68
CA HIS A 478 35.11 32.53 11.54
C HIS A 478 36.34 31.87 12.14
N ALA A 479 37.18 31.29 11.28
CA ALA A 479 38.57 31.00 11.62
C ALA A 479 39.04 32.27 12.32
N ALA A 480 39.20 32.18 13.65
CA ALA A 480 39.63 33.31 14.46
C ALA A 480 40.81 33.89 13.69
N ALA A 481 40.69 35.13 13.21
CA ALA A 481 41.76 35.73 12.43
C ALA A 481 43.05 35.50 13.24
N PRO A 482 43.97 34.63 12.81
CA PRO A 482 45.04 34.23 13.70
C PRO A 482 45.84 35.49 13.99
N ARG A 483 46.10 35.73 15.28
CA ARG A 483 47.02 36.78 15.74
C ARG A 483 48.44 36.42 15.29
N SER A 484 48.73 36.48 14.00
CA SER A 484 50.06 36.41 13.40
C SER A 484 49.95 36.77 11.91
N ARG A 485 50.86 37.61 11.42
CA ARG A 485 50.90 38.08 10.01
C ARG A 485 50.95 36.88 9.05
N ALA A 486 49.80 36.46 8.53
CA ALA A 486 49.73 35.42 7.50
C ALA A 486 50.48 35.89 6.24
N HIS A 487 51.45 35.10 5.79
CA HIS A 487 52.24 35.38 4.60
C HIS A 487 51.79 34.47 3.44
N TYR A 488 51.22 35.06 2.39
CA TYR A 488 50.86 34.36 1.16
C TYR A 488 52.08 34.22 0.24
N LEU A 489 52.13 33.13 -0.51
CA LEU A 489 53.14 32.90 -1.56
C LEU A 489 52.43 32.50 -2.85
N THR A 490 52.91 33.01 -3.98
CA THR A 490 52.43 32.61 -5.29
C THR A 490 53.52 31.76 -5.95
N TYR A 491 53.12 30.59 -6.45
CA TYR A 491 54.00 29.61 -7.07
C TYR A 491 53.61 29.40 -8.52
N VAL A 492 54.61 29.25 -9.39
CA VAL A 492 54.41 28.76 -10.75
C VAL A 492 54.81 27.30 -10.77
N VAL A 493 53.93 26.47 -11.27
CA VAL A 493 54.08 25.01 -11.32
C VAL A 493 54.11 24.57 -12.78
N ASP A 494 54.99 23.65 -13.13
CA ASP A 494 55.07 23.09 -14.49
C ASP A 494 53.95 22.04 -14.76
N PRO A 495 53.80 21.54 -16.00
CA PRO A 495 52.85 20.47 -16.33
C PRO A 495 53.01 19.16 -15.55
N ARG A 496 54.17 18.91 -14.95
CA ARG A 496 54.47 17.72 -14.15
C ARG A 496 54.17 17.92 -12.66
N GLY A 497 53.88 19.16 -12.24
CA GLY A 497 53.54 19.49 -10.85
C GLY A 497 54.70 20.05 -10.03
N GLU A 498 55.86 20.31 -10.64
CA GLU A 498 57.06 20.81 -9.96
C GLU A 498 57.07 22.33 -9.86
N ILE A 499 57.61 22.86 -8.75
CA ILE A 499 57.67 24.31 -8.49
C ILE A 499 58.82 24.93 -9.30
N VAL A 500 58.45 25.85 -10.18
CA VAL A 500 59.38 26.53 -11.09
C VAL A 500 59.72 27.93 -10.62
N PHE A 501 58.73 28.71 -10.15
CA PHE A 501 58.98 30.06 -9.63
C PHE A 501 58.26 30.27 -8.30
N VAL A 502 58.90 31.03 -7.39
CA VAL A 502 58.37 31.33 -6.05
C VAL A 502 58.47 32.82 -5.76
N THR A 503 57.40 33.44 -5.27
CA THR A 503 57.41 34.86 -4.88
C THR A 503 58.08 35.12 -3.53
N ARG A 504 58.31 36.39 -3.22
CA ARG A 504 58.45 36.86 -1.84
C ARG A 504 57.15 36.63 -1.05
N ARG A 505 57.25 36.69 0.28
CA ARG A 505 56.09 36.68 1.20
C ARG A 505 55.20 37.89 0.96
N LEU A 506 53.89 37.67 0.86
CA LEU A 506 52.85 38.68 0.61
C LEU A 506 51.94 38.79 1.83
N ALA A 507 51.48 39.99 2.17
CA ALA A 507 50.81 40.24 3.46
C ALA A 507 49.30 39.91 3.46
N GLY A 508 48.70 39.70 2.28
CA GLY A 508 47.28 39.41 2.14
C GLY A 508 46.93 38.68 0.85
N GLU A 509 45.75 38.05 0.83
CA GLU A 509 45.28 37.28 -0.32
C GLU A 509 45.09 38.16 -1.57
N SER A 510 44.60 39.40 -1.38
CA SER A 510 44.46 40.37 -2.48
C SER A 510 45.81 40.67 -3.15
N GLU A 511 46.86 40.88 -2.35
CA GLU A 511 48.23 41.10 -2.85
C GLU A 511 48.76 39.84 -3.58
N ALA A 512 48.39 38.64 -3.12
CA ALA A 512 48.73 37.38 -3.79
C ALA A 512 48.00 37.16 -5.12
N ARG A 513 46.73 37.55 -5.21
CA ARG A 513 45.93 37.52 -6.44
C ARG A 513 46.49 38.52 -7.46
N GLU A 514 46.87 39.72 -7.01
CA GLU A 514 47.54 40.72 -7.85
C GLU A 514 48.92 40.23 -8.31
N MET A 515 49.71 39.64 -7.40
CA MET A 515 51.04 39.10 -7.72
C MET A 515 50.98 37.97 -8.75
N ARG A 516 49.97 37.09 -8.68
CA ARG A 516 49.72 36.07 -9.70
C ARG A 516 49.49 36.68 -11.07
N GLN A 517 48.65 37.71 -11.14
CA GLN A 517 48.37 38.38 -12.42
C GLN A 517 49.65 39.04 -12.96
N ARG A 518 50.44 39.69 -12.10
CA ARG A 518 51.73 40.30 -12.48
C ARG A 518 52.76 39.28 -12.97
N ILE A 519 52.82 38.09 -12.36
CA ILE A 519 53.71 37.00 -12.81
C ILE A 519 53.28 36.49 -14.19
N ILE A 520 51.98 36.26 -14.40
CA ILE A 520 51.46 35.84 -15.71
C ILE A 520 51.77 36.92 -16.74
N ASP A 521 51.51 38.19 -16.42
CA ASP A 521 51.69 39.29 -17.37
C ASP A 521 53.15 39.56 -17.72
N ALA A 522 54.05 39.53 -16.73
CA ALA A 522 55.47 39.76 -16.93
C ALA A 522 56.18 38.52 -17.51
N GLY A 523 55.76 37.33 -17.10
CA GLY A 523 56.35 36.04 -17.46
C GLY A 523 56.27 35.71 -18.94
N ARG A 524 55.41 36.39 -19.72
CA ARG A 524 55.26 36.21 -21.19
C ARG A 524 56.45 36.71 -22.00
N HIS A 525 57.29 37.56 -21.43
CA HIS A 525 58.36 38.20 -22.17
C HIS A 525 59.72 37.75 -21.65
N SER A 526 60.52 37.11 -22.49
CA SER A 526 61.87 36.63 -22.15
C SER A 526 62.77 37.75 -21.58
N ARG A 527 62.59 39.00 -22.03
CA ARG A 527 63.31 40.19 -21.52
C ARG A 527 63.10 40.51 -20.03
N HIS A 528 62.05 39.95 -19.42
CA HIS A 528 61.72 40.18 -18.01
C HIS A 528 62.39 39.17 -17.07
N TYR A 529 63.02 38.13 -17.62
CA TYR A 529 63.83 37.20 -16.86
C TYR A 529 65.27 37.69 -16.79
N ARG A 530 65.83 37.75 -15.58
CA ARG A 530 67.22 38.11 -15.32
C ARG A 530 67.97 36.90 -14.77
N THR A 531 69.19 36.72 -15.22
CA THR A 531 70.08 35.68 -14.71
C THR A 531 70.88 36.23 -13.54
N SER A 532 71.00 35.44 -12.48
CA SER A 532 71.88 35.71 -11.34
C SER A 532 72.79 34.50 -11.11
N MET A 533 74.08 34.74 -10.88
CA MET A 533 75.02 33.67 -10.49
C MET A 533 74.90 33.41 -9.00
N THR A 534 74.81 32.14 -8.63
CA THR A 534 74.80 31.70 -7.24
C THR A 534 76.21 31.33 -6.77
N ALA A 535 76.39 31.20 -5.45
CA ALA A 535 77.70 30.94 -4.83
C ALA A 535 78.41 29.66 -5.32
N GLY A 536 77.69 28.73 -5.96
CA GLY A 536 78.20 27.49 -6.54
C GLY A 536 78.52 27.52 -8.04
N ASN A 537 78.68 28.69 -8.67
CA ASN A 537 78.89 28.86 -10.12
C ASN A 537 77.73 28.43 -11.04
N GLU A 538 76.54 28.21 -10.49
CA GLU A 538 75.31 27.93 -11.24
C GLU A 538 74.50 29.20 -11.48
N VAL A 539 73.79 29.26 -12.62
CA VAL A 539 72.95 30.39 -13.03
C VAL A 539 71.49 30.12 -12.66
N GLN A 540 70.81 31.08 -12.04
CA GLN A 540 69.40 31.02 -11.66
C GLN A 540 68.61 32.16 -12.32
N LEU A 541 67.35 31.89 -12.69
CA LEU A 541 66.46 32.88 -13.27
C LEU A 541 65.67 33.62 -12.19
N ALA A 542 65.50 34.93 -12.35
CA ALA A 542 64.59 35.76 -11.57
C ALA A 542 63.64 36.49 -12.52
N LEU A 543 62.35 36.44 -12.25
CA LEU A 543 61.33 37.14 -13.02
C LEU A 543 61.08 38.53 -12.42
N HIS A 544 61.10 39.55 -13.27
CA HIS A 544 60.83 40.94 -12.93
C HIS A 544 59.66 41.49 -13.75
N ASP A 545 59.02 42.58 -13.34
CA ASP A 545 58.08 43.31 -14.20
C ASP A 545 58.79 44.25 -15.18
N HIS A 546 58.01 44.95 -16.02
CA HIS A 546 58.52 45.91 -17.00
C HIS A 546 59.24 47.12 -16.36
N ALA A 547 59.00 47.39 -15.07
CA ALA A 547 59.67 48.45 -14.30
C ALA A 547 60.96 47.94 -13.61
N GLY A 548 61.27 46.64 -13.73
CA GLY A 548 62.44 46.01 -13.11
C GLY A 548 62.22 45.54 -11.68
N THR A 549 60.98 45.58 -11.17
CA THR A 549 60.63 45.10 -9.83
C THR A 549 60.68 43.58 -9.80
N PHE A 550 61.32 43.01 -8.78
CA PHE A 550 61.37 41.56 -8.59
C PHE A 550 59.97 41.00 -8.30
N LEU A 551 59.58 39.94 -9.02
CA LEU A 551 58.30 39.24 -8.85
C LEU A 551 58.50 37.85 -8.25
N ALA A 552 59.33 37.00 -8.86
CA ALA A 552 59.52 35.63 -8.44
C ALA A 552 60.92 35.07 -8.78
N LEU A 553 61.42 34.14 -7.98
CA LEU A 553 62.71 33.47 -8.18
C LEU A 553 62.50 32.06 -8.74
N GLY A 554 63.19 31.77 -9.85
CA GLY A 554 63.16 30.47 -10.52
C GLY A 554 63.92 29.41 -9.74
N GLN A 555 63.37 28.22 -9.53
CA GLN A 555 64.00 27.15 -8.73
C GLN A 555 64.96 26.27 -9.55
N GLU A 556 64.87 26.31 -10.88
CA GLU A 556 65.75 25.58 -11.78
C GLU A 556 67.17 26.19 -11.80
N ARG A 557 68.19 25.33 -11.73
CA ARG A 557 69.62 25.69 -11.76
C ARG A 557 70.20 25.36 -13.13
N PHE A 558 70.90 26.32 -13.73
CA PHE A 558 71.51 26.17 -15.06
C PHE A 558 73.03 26.18 -14.96
N THR A 559 73.67 25.29 -15.71
CA THR A 559 75.14 25.13 -15.75
C THR A 559 75.84 26.23 -16.55
N SER A 560 75.11 26.99 -17.37
CA SER A 560 75.66 28.12 -18.15
C SER A 560 74.62 29.20 -18.43
N ALA A 561 75.08 30.42 -18.72
CA ALA A 561 74.21 31.53 -19.10
C ALA A 561 73.46 31.28 -20.44
N ALA A 562 74.01 30.44 -21.32
CA ALA A 562 73.35 30.04 -22.57
C ALA A 562 72.16 29.09 -22.28
N ALA A 563 72.35 28.09 -21.41
CA ALA A 563 71.28 27.18 -20.98
C ALA A 563 70.17 27.94 -20.22
N ALA A 564 70.54 28.94 -19.42
CA ALA A 564 69.56 29.79 -18.75
C ALA A 564 68.72 30.61 -19.75
N ARG A 565 69.30 31.08 -20.87
CA ARG A 565 68.55 31.78 -21.93
C ARG A 565 67.52 30.88 -22.61
N GLU A 566 67.87 29.64 -22.94
CA GLU A 566 66.89 28.66 -23.46
C GLU A 566 65.77 28.41 -22.44
N GLY A 567 66.10 28.33 -21.16
CA GLY A 567 65.13 28.27 -20.07
C GLY A 567 64.17 29.47 -20.04
N THR A 568 64.66 30.69 -20.30
CA THR A 568 63.79 31.89 -20.34
C THR A 568 62.77 31.85 -21.48
N GLU A 569 63.16 31.37 -22.67
CA GLU A 569 62.24 31.26 -23.81
C GLU A 569 61.17 30.21 -23.56
N ARG A 570 61.55 29.07 -22.98
CA ARG A 570 60.64 28.00 -22.58
C ARG A 570 59.58 28.49 -21.59
N TRP A 571 59.99 29.18 -20.53
CA TRP A 571 59.05 29.70 -19.52
C TRP A 571 58.21 30.87 -20.05
N ALA A 572 58.75 31.68 -20.98
CA ALA A 572 57.99 32.73 -21.65
C ALA A 572 56.88 32.19 -22.54
N HIS A 573 57.14 31.09 -23.25
CA HIS A 573 56.13 30.40 -24.05
C HIS A 573 55.03 29.79 -23.16
N PHE A 574 55.43 29.06 -22.11
CA PHE A 574 54.48 28.47 -21.14
C PHE A 574 53.55 29.52 -20.51
N MET A 575 54.09 30.67 -20.08
CA MET A 575 53.29 31.75 -19.50
C MET A 575 52.32 32.40 -20.50
N SER A 576 52.67 32.39 -21.79
CA SER A 576 51.80 32.92 -22.85
C SER A 576 50.59 32.03 -23.11
N ASP A 577 50.74 30.71 -22.98
CA ASP A 577 49.65 29.74 -23.18
C ASP A 577 48.56 29.80 -22.09
N LEU A 578 48.89 30.39 -20.94
CA LEU A 578 47.97 30.58 -19.82
C LEU A 578 47.02 31.79 -20.03
N LEU A 579 47.20 32.61 -21.06
CA LEU A 579 46.41 33.84 -21.24
C LEU A 579 44.93 33.56 -21.52
N GLY A 580 44.03 34.30 -20.84
CA GLY A 580 42.58 34.21 -21.04
C GLY A 580 41.91 32.93 -20.52
N LYS A 581 42.67 31.94 -20.04
CA LYS A 581 42.16 30.64 -19.57
C LYS A 581 42.23 30.54 -18.04
N LYS A 582 41.23 31.10 -17.35
CA LYS A 582 41.19 31.22 -15.88
C LYS A 582 41.45 29.89 -15.13
N GLN A 583 40.87 28.79 -15.62
CA GLN A 583 41.08 27.45 -15.03
C GLN A 583 42.54 26.96 -15.13
N LEU A 584 43.25 27.27 -16.23
CA LEU A 584 44.66 26.89 -16.37
C LEU A 584 45.57 27.81 -15.56
N GLN A 585 45.22 29.10 -15.43
CA GLN A 585 45.94 30.03 -14.58
C GLN A 585 45.86 29.62 -13.10
N GLU A 586 44.69 29.19 -12.64
CA GLU A 586 44.50 28.66 -11.29
C GLU A 586 45.20 27.31 -11.08
N LYS A 587 45.32 26.50 -12.13
CA LYS A 587 46.03 25.21 -12.10
C LYS A 587 47.55 25.36 -12.01
N PHE A 588 48.15 26.29 -12.76
CA PHE A 588 49.61 26.39 -12.92
C PHE A 588 50.25 27.58 -12.19
N VAL A 589 49.48 28.60 -11.78
CA VAL A 589 49.96 29.70 -10.94
C VAL A 589 49.15 29.73 -9.64
N LYS A 590 49.60 28.95 -8.67
CA LYS A 590 48.88 28.66 -7.43
C LYS A 590 49.20 29.67 -6.34
N ILE A 591 48.18 30.07 -5.58
CA ILE A 591 48.35 30.88 -4.37
C ILE A 591 48.25 29.95 -3.18
N PHE A 592 49.24 29.99 -2.31
CA PHE A 592 49.22 29.23 -1.07
C PHE A 592 49.21 30.18 0.13
N ARG A 593 48.29 29.91 1.04
CA ARG A 593 48.32 30.46 2.40
C ARG A 593 49.26 29.56 3.21
N ARG A 594 50.43 30.08 3.59
CA ARG A 594 51.39 29.31 4.39
C ARG A 594 50.99 29.39 5.86
N GLU A 595 50.14 28.49 6.30
CA GLU A 595 50.07 28.10 7.71
C GLU A 595 51.06 26.95 7.87
N GLU A 596 52.05 27.08 8.76
CA GLU A 596 53.06 26.04 8.94
C GLU A 596 52.38 24.76 9.45
N LEU A 597 52.40 23.68 8.64
CA LEU A 597 51.91 22.37 9.07
C LEU A 597 52.71 21.98 10.31
N SER A 598 52.02 21.81 11.42
CA SER A 598 52.61 21.45 12.69
C SER A 598 51.60 20.68 13.55
N VAL A 599 52.12 19.99 14.54
CA VAL A 599 51.38 19.23 15.52
C VAL A 599 51.63 19.88 16.86
N GLN A 600 50.57 20.23 17.59
CA GLN A 600 50.67 20.72 18.95
C GLN A 600 50.10 19.67 19.92
N ILE A 601 50.76 19.49 21.04
CA ILE A 601 50.25 18.69 22.15
C ILE A 601 49.86 19.64 23.27
N ILE A 602 48.66 19.47 23.80
CA ILE A 602 48.10 20.28 24.88
C ILE A 602 47.88 19.45 26.14
N ASP A 603 48.06 20.05 27.31
CA ASP A 603 47.81 19.39 28.59
C ASP A 603 46.31 19.41 29.00
N ASP A 604 46.00 18.86 30.17
CA ASP A 604 44.65 18.84 30.77
C ASP A 604 44.09 20.25 31.06
N GLN A 605 44.94 21.28 31.07
CA GLN A 605 44.58 22.69 31.27
C GLN A 605 44.55 23.48 29.95
N SER A 606 44.62 22.79 28.80
CA SER A 606 44.66 23.40 27.45
C SER A 606 45.88 24.28 27.15
N ARG A 607 46.99 24.09 27.88
CA ARG A 607 48.27 24.75 27.60
C ARG A 607 49.05 23.92 26.59
N ILE A 608 49.76 24.59 25.67
CA ILE A 608 50.61 23.91 24.68
C ILE A 608 51.89 23.46 25.37
N VAL A 609 52.16 22.15 25.36
CA VAL A 609 53.32 21.55 26.01
C VAL A 609 54.40 21.08 25.04
N LEU A 610 54.02 20.75 23.80
CA LEU A 610 54.96 20.47 22.71
C LEU A 610 54.43 21.01 21.39
N VAL A 611 55.32 21.54 20.56
CA VAL A 611 55.05 21.95 19.18
C VAL A 611 56.02 21.24 18.27
N SER A 612 55.53 20.54 17.24
CA SER A 612 56.40 19.90 16.26
C SER A 612 57.18 20.94 15.46
N ASN A 613 58.39 20.57 15.06
CA ASN A 613 59.15 21.35 14.09
C ASN A 613 58.50 21.34 12.69
N ARG A 614 59.01 22.19 11.79
CA ARG A 614 58.41 22.45 10.46
C ARG A 614 58.15 21.17 9.67
N VAL A 615 56.89 20.95 9.32
CA VAL A 615 56.44 19.89 8.43
C VAL A 615 56.05 20.46 7.07
N GLN A 616 56.37 19.77 5.97
CA GLN A 616 56.09 20.26 4.61
C GLN A 616 54.85 19.59 3.99
N THR A 617 54.54 18.34 4.36
CA THR A 617 53.39 17.58 3.81
C THR A 617 52.47 17.01 4.90
N ARG A 618 51.24 16.63 4.51
CA ARG A 618 50.27 15.99 5.42
C ARG A 618 50.72 14.60 5.87
N GLU A 619 51.36 13.84 4.98
CA GLU A 619 51.95 12.53 5.31
C GLU A 619 53.09 12.68 6.32
N GLU A 620 53.94 13.69 6.17
CA GLU A 620 54.97 13.99 7.16
C GLU A 620 54.37 14.44 8.50
N ARG A 621 53.19 15.08 8.51
CA ARG A 621 52.51 15.51 9.74
C ARG A 621 51.98 14.32 10.53
N GLU A 622 51.38 13.34 9.86
CA GLU A 622 50.94 12.10 10.51
C GLU A 622 52.14 11.23 10.94
N GLY A 623 53.20 11.18 10.12
CA GLY A 623 54.48 10.58 10.54
C GLY A 623 55.05 11.24 11.79
N ARG A 624 54.96 12.56 11.91
CA ARG A 624 55.45 13.32 13.07
C ARG A 624 54.67 13.01 14.35
N ILE A 625 53.37 12.74 14.26
CA ILE A 625 52.54 12.32 15.42
C ILE A 625 53.06 10.97 15.94
N ALA A 626 53.31 10.02 15.04
CA ALA A 626 53.87 8.72 15.41
C ALA A 626 55.27 8.87 16.03
N ASP A 627 56.12 9.72 15.47
CA ASP A 627 57.46 9.99 15.99
C ASP A 627 57.42 10.61 17.39
N ILE A 628 56.56 11.59 17.64
CA ILE A 628 56.42 12.24 18.96
C ILE A 628 55.90 11.25 20.00
N LEU A 629 54.90 10.43 19.65
CA LEU A 629 54.36 9.41 20.56
C LEU A 629 55.36 8.28 20.84
N ALA A 630 56.17 7.88 19.85
CA ALA A 630 57.17 6.83 20.02
C ALA A 630 58.41 7.32 20.77
N CYS A 631 58.95 8.48 20.38
CA CYS A 631 60.18 9.02 20.95
C CYS A 631 59.96 9.71 22.29
N GLY A 632 58.80 10.36 22.49
CA GLY A 632 58.49 11.10 23.71
C GLY A 632 58.17 10.25 24.93
N LEU A 633 58.15 8.91 24.81
CA LEU A 633 58.03 8.02 25.98
C LEU A 633 59.37 7.74 26.67
N ASN A 634 60.49 8.07 26.02
CA ASN A 634 61.83 7.82 26.53
C ASN A 634 62.48 9.11 27.00
N ARG A 635 62.74 9.21 28.31
CA ARG A 635 63.37 10.38 28.94
C ARG A 635 64.71 10.77 28.29
N ARG A 636 65.45 9.81 27.73
CA ARG A 636 66.76 10.06 27.07
C ARG A 636 66.66 10.85 25.76
N ASN A 637 65.47 10.98 25.19
CA ASN A 637 65.25 11.71 23.95
C ASN A 637 64.97 13.20 24.19
N TYR A 638 64.85 13.63 25.45
CA TYR A 638 64.66 15.03 25.82
C TYR A 638 66.00 15.70 26.14
N GLU A 639 66.19 16.91 25.62
CA GLU A 639 67.32 17.78 25.92
C GLU A 639 66.84 19.11 26.51
N PHE A 640 67.62 19.67 27.42
CA PHE A 640 67.35 20.95 28.04
C PHE A 640 68.34 21.99 27.54
N HIS A 641 67.82 23.09 26.98
CA HIS A 641 68.65 24.18 26.44
C HIS A 641 68.40 25.45 27.23
N ALA A 642 69.46 26.16 27.59
CA ALA A 642 69.34 27.46 28.26
C ALA A 642 68.88 28.53 27.24
N ALA A 643 67.75 29.18 27.52
CA ALA A 643 67.20 30.22 26.66
C ALA A 643 67.97 31.55 26.81
N VAL A 644 68.07 32.33 25.74
CA VAL A 644 68.75 33.64 25.70
C VAL A 644 68.15 34.65 26.69
N THR A 645 66.89 34.47 27.07
CA THR A 645 66.15 35.32 28.03
C THR A 645 66.28 34.87 29.50
N GLY A 646 67.08 33.84 29.79
CA GLY A 646 67.15 33.16 31.09
C GLY A 646 66.09 32.06 31.22
N GLY A 647 66.44 30.94 31.86
CA GLY A 647 65.59 29.74 31.97
C GLY A 647 65.98 28.60 31.01
N TYR A 648 65.24 27.49 31.06
CA TYR A 648 65.48 26.26 30.29
C TYR A 648 64.25 25.89 29.44
N THR A 649 64.46 25.40 28.22
CA THR A 649 63.41 24.87 27.32
C THR A 649 63.64 23.39 27.03
N ILE A 650 62.54 22.67 26.79
CA ILE A 650 62.55 21.23 26.51
C ILE A 650 62.61 21.01 24.99
N HIS A 651 63.49 20.14 24.52
CA HIS A 651 63.57 19.73 23.11
C HIS A 651 63.49 18.20 23.00
N LEU A 652 62.56 17.69 22.20
CA LEU A 652 62.39 16.27 21.94
C LEU A 652 63.11 15.88 20.64
N ARG A 653 63.95 14.84 20.69
CA ARG A 653 64.68 14.30 19.54
C ARG A 653 64.20 12.91 19.13
N ASN A 654 64.39 12.57 17.85
CA ASN A 654 64.22 11.20 17.37
C ASN A 654 65.45 10.32 17.67
N THR A 655 65.36 9.03 17.35
CA THR A 655 66.46 8.06 17.51
C THR A 655 67.69 8.34 16.64
N ARG A 656 67.58 9.23 15.66
CA ARG A 656 68.70 9.72 14.82
C ARG A 656 69.35 11.00 15.35
N GLY A 657 68.87 11.52 16.48
CA GLY A 657 69.41 12.72 17.13
C GLY A 657 68.92 14.04 16.53
N GLU A 658 67.89 14.04 15.69
CA GLU A 658 67.28 15.24 15.11
C GLU A 658 66.17 15.75 16.04
N SER A 659 66.05 17.07 16.26
CA SER A 659 64.88 17.63 16.96
C SER A 659 63.60 17.32 16.16
N ILE A 660 62.52 16.98 16.86
CA ILE A 660 61.21 16.66 16.28
C ILE A 660 60.06 17.46 16.90
N ALA A 661 60.23 17.96 18.13
CA ALA A 661 59.29 18.86 18.78
C ALA A 661 60.00 19.67 19.86
N ASP A 662 59.54 20.89 20.07
CA ASP A 662 60.08 21.80 21.06
C ASP A 662 58.96 22.18 22.07
N GLY A 663 59.31 22.28 23.35
CA GLY A 663 58.42 22.73 24.41
C GLY A 663 58.26 24.24 24.39
N GLU A 664 57.03 24.73 24.60
CA GLU A 664 56.74 26.17 24.60
C GLU A 664 56.96 26.83 25.97
N GLU A 665 56.92 26.03 27.05
CA GLU A 665 57.12 26.50 28.42
C GLU A 665 58.60 26.77 28.74
N LEU A 666 58.87 27.91 29.37
CA LEU A 666 60.18 28.33 29.83
C LEU A 666 60.31 28.06 31.33
N PHE A 667 61.21 27.16 31.71
CA PHE A 667 61.41 26.73 33.09
C PHE A 667 62.49 27.58 33.78
N ALA A 668 62.32 27.89 35.07
CA ALA A 668 63.26 28.73 35.81
C ALA A 668 64.60 28.01 36.06
N ALA A 669 64.57 26.71 36.36
CA ALA A 669 65.73 25.85 36.52
C ALA A 669 65.65 24.57 35.67
N GLU A 670 66.80 23.94 35.42
CA GLU A 670 66.89 22.67 34.69
C GLU A 670 66.10 21.55 35.40
N PHE A 671 66.09 21.57 36.73
CA PHE A 671 65.32 20.65 37.55
C PHE A 671 63.79 20.78 37.34
N ASP A 672 63.27 21.99 37.15
CA ASP A 672 61.85 22.21 36.89
C ASP A 672 61.47 21.70 35.48
N ALA A 673 62.38 21.84 34.52
CA ALA A 673 62.21 21.27 33.17
C ALA A 673 62.22 19.73 33.21
N GLU A 674 63.04 19.14 34.08
CA GLU A 674 63.08 17.70 34.33
C GLU A 674 61.76 17.14 34.90
N GLU A 675 61.10 17.87 35.79
CA GLU A 675 59.77 17.53 36.33
C GLU A 675 58.67 17.71 35.26
N GLY A 676 58.76 18.77 34.45
CA GLY A 676 57.88 19.00 33.30
C GLY A 676 57.94 17.87 32.26
N VAL A 677 59.12 17.29 32.02
CA VAL A 677 59.27 16.11 31.15
C VAL A 677 58.56 14.87 31.71
N ASP A 678 58.55 14.64 33.02
CA ASP A 678 57.85 13.48 33.59
C ASP A 678 56.32 13.61 33.43
N ALA A 679 55.78 14.81 33.63
CA ALA A 679 54.37 15.10 33.36
C ALA A 679 54.01 14.90 31.88
N LEU A 680 54.90 15.35 30.98
CA LEU A 680 54.75 15.17 29.54
C LEU A 680 54.81 13.70 29.12
N ILE A 681 55.74 12.90 29.66
CA ILE A 681 55.83 11.45 29.41
C ILE A 681 54.54 10.76 29.88
N ALA A 682 53.99 11.14 31.04
CA ALA A 682 52.74 10.58 31.55
C ALA A 682 51.56 10.90 30.61
N LEU A 683 51.48 12.13 30.09
CA LEU A 683 50.48 12.52 29.10
C LEU A 683 50.63 11.73 27.79
N LEU A 684 51.84 11.68 27.21
CA LEU A 684 52.11 10.95 25.97
C LEU A 684 51.84 9.45 26.11
N ARG A 685 52.09 8.86 27.30
CA ARG A 685 51.75 7.46 27.59
C ARG A 685 50.25 7.21 27.56
N ARG A 686 49.45 8.11 28.14
CA ARG A 686 47.98 8.05 28.06
C ARG A 686 47.49 8.21 26.61
N MET A 687 48.05 9.16 25.86
CA MET A 687 47.75 9.35 24.44
C MET A 687 48.15 8.14 23.57
N ALA A 688 49.23 7.43 23.91
CA ALA A 688 49.65 6.23 23.19
C ALA A 688 48.69 5.06 23.44
N GLN A 689 48.14 4.92 24.64
CA GLN A 689 47.26 3.81 25.05
C GLN A 689 45.79 4.00 24.70
N GLN A 690 45.29 5.24 24.67
CA GLN A 690 43.87 5.53 24.44
C GLN A 690 43.70 6.57 23.33
N GLU A 691 42.99 6.18 22.27
CA GLU A 691 42.72 7.02 21.10
C GLU A 691 41.88 8.25 21.46
N SER A 692 40.89 8.12 22.35
CA SER A 692 40.07 9.25 22.82
C SER A 692 40.89 10.32 23.56
N ILE A 693 41.91 9.92 24.32
CA ILE A 693 42.84 10.87 24.98
C ILE A 693 43.76 11.49 23.94
N ARG A 694 44.24 10.71 22.97
CA ARG A 694 45.06 11.21 21.87
C ARG A 694 44.36 12.32 21.11
N GLU A 695 43.11 12.11 20.72
CA GLU A 695 42.33 13.10 19.99
C GLU A 695 42.05 14.37 20.81
N ARG A 696 41.85 14.23 22.12
CA ARG A 696 41.63 15.37 23.03
C ARG A 696 42.85 16.27 23.18
N HIS A 697 44.05 15.70 23.19
CA HIS A 697 45.30 16.39 23.53
C HIS A 697 46.18 16.72 22.31
N LEU A 698 45.76 16.37 21.10
CA LEU A 698 46.51 16.55 19.86
C LEU A 698 45.80 17.55 18.95
N ARG A 699 46.48 18.65 18.60
CA ARG A 699 46.02 19.62 17.60
C ARG A 699 46.85 19.53 16.33
N ARG A 700 46.19 19.42 15.18
CA ARG A 700 46.82 19.47 13.85
C ARG A 700 46.62 20.87 13.30
N LEU A 701 47.69 21.55 12.91
CA LEU A 701 47.60 22.88 12.28
C LEU A 701 47.78 22.76 10.76
N PRO A 702 46.97 23.48 9.94
CA PRO A 702 45.70 24.14 10.30
C PRO A 702 44.69 23.16 10.90
N GLU A 703 43.90 23.61 11.88
CA GLU A 703 42.84 22.81 12.52
C GLU A 703 41.68 22.49 11.57
N VAL A 704 41.57 23.20 10.44
CA VAL A 704 40.44 23.10 9.53
C VAL A 704 40.94 22.76 8.11
N GLU A 705 40.88 21.48 7.76
CA GLU A 705 40.92 21.03 6.36
C GLU A 705 39.47 20.86 5.86
N GLU A 706 38.76 21.96 5.61
CA GLU A 706 37.64 22.08 4.64
C GLU A 706 37.11 23.53 4.61
N LEU A 707 37.81 24.43 3.92
CA LEU A 707 37.37 25.82 3.66
C LEU A 707 36.30 25.92 2.54
N SER A 708 35.60 24.84 2.18
CA SER A 708 34.76 24.81 0.97
C SER A 708 33.29 24.44 1.16
N LYS A 709 32.79 24.29 2.39
CA LYS A 709 31.35 24.05 2.63
C LYS A 709 30.72 25.31 3.20
N ASP A 710 29.68 25.77 2.53
CA ASP A 710 28.78 26.80 3.06
C ASP A 710 28.33 26.42 4.49
N PRO A 711 28.51 27.29 5.50
CA PRO A 711 28.14 27.01 6.89
C PRO A 711 26.68 26.58 7.04
N LEU A 712 25.78 27.18 6.26
CA LEU A 712 24.37 26.81 6.27
C LEU A 712 24.17 25.40 5.72
N GLN A 713 24.83 25.06 4.62
CA GLN A 713 24.81 23.70 4.07
C GLN A 713 25.38 22.66 5.04
N SER A 714 26.45 23.01 5.77
CA SER A 714 27.05 22.14 6.79
C SER A 714 26.09 21.87 7.95
N TYR A 715 25.41 22.91 8.44
CA TYR A 715 24.37 22.78 9.47
C TYR A 715 23.20 21.91 9.00
N ARG A 716 22.69 22.14 7.78
CA ARG A 716 21.61 21.34 7.17
C ARG A 716 21.97 19.87 7.06
N GLU A 717 23.17 19.58 6.56
CA GLU A 717 23.65 18.21 6.43
C GLU A 717 23.86 17.55 7.80
N GLY A 718 24.30 18.31 8.80
CA GLY A 718 24.40 17.86 10.20
C GLY A 718 23.04 17.48 10.78
N LEU A 719 22.03 18.35 10.66
CA LEU A 719 20.66 18.07 11.09
C LEU A 719 20.10 16.84 10.38
N ARG A 720 20.27 16.75 9.06
CA ARG A 720 19.81 15.59 8.28
C ARG A 720 20.45 14.29 8.77
N LYS A 721 21.76 14.29 9.06
CA LYS A 721 22.47 13.13 9.62
C LYS A 721 21.97 12.74 11.01
N ILE A 722 21.70 13.72 11.87
CA ILE A 722 21.12 13.48 13.20
C ILE A 722 19.72 12.89 13.05
N GLY A 723 18.87 13.47 12.19
CA GLY A 723 17.53 12.96 11.90
C GLY A 723 17.55 11.50 11.42
N LEU A 724 18.40 11.17 10.44
CA LEU A 724 18.57 9.80 9.94
C LEU A 724 19.11 8.84 11.02
N HIS A 725 19.94 9.33 11.95
CA HIS A 725 20.45 8.52 13.05
C HIS A 725 19.39 8.26 14.13
N VAL A 726 18.56 9.25 14.44
CA VAL A 726 17.49 9.15 15.46
C VAL A 726 16.32 8.34 14.92
N ASP A 727 16.01 8.45 13.63
CA ASP A 727 14.88 7.79 12.98
C ASP A 727 15.26 6.53 12.19
N ARG A 728 16.25 5.77 12.69
CA ARG A 728 16.74 4.53 12.05
C ARG A 728 15.66 3.48 11.84
N ASP A 729 14.66 3.42 12.71
CA ASP A 729 13.54 2.46 12.68
C ASP A 729 12.24 3.07 12.14
N TYR A 730 12.29 4.09 11.27
CA TYR A 730 11.11 4.81 10.81
C TYR A 730 10.05 3.88 10.20
N LEU A 731 10.47 2.87 9.42
CA LEU A 731 9.57 1.87 8.83
C LEU A 731 8.78 1.11 9.90
N ARG A 732 9.45 0.67 10.98
CA ARG A 732 8.77 -0.03 12.09
C ARG A 732 7.81 0.90 12.83
N ARG A 733 8.18 2.18 13.04
CA ARG A 733 7.30 3.17 13.67
C ARG A 733 6.08 3.45 12.81
N ARG A 734 6.27 3.63 11.50
CA ARG A 734 5.22 3.81 10.50
C ARG A 734 4.28 2.60 10.47
N ASN A 735 4.82 1.39 10.44
CA ASN A 735 4.04 0.16 10.51
C ASN A 735 3.15 0.11 11.77
N ARG A 736 3.68 0.52 12.93
CA ARG A 736 2.89 0.59 14.18
C ARG A 736 1.76 1.63 14.11
N PHE A 737 1.97 2.77 13.45
CA PHE A 737 0.90 3.74 13.19
C PHE A 737 -0.20 3.13 12.32
N LEU A 738 0.16 2.43 11.24
CA LEU A 738 -0.81 1.75 10.37
C LEU A 738 -1.57 0.65 11.11
N ASN A 739 -0.90 -0.14 11.96
CA ASN A 739 -1.57 -1.12 12.83
C ASN A 739 -2.60 -0.48 13.75
N HIS A 740 -2.28 0.70 14.31
CA HIS A 740 -3.25 1.44 15.11
C HIS A 740 -4.46 1.89 14.29
N LEU A 741 -4.26 2.30 13.04
CA LEU A 741 -5.34 2.71 12.14
C LEU A 741 -6.23 1.53 11.73
N LEU A 742 -5.63 0.40 11.36
CA LEU A 742 -6.35 -0.84 11.05
C LEU A 742 -7.20 -1.32 12.25
N ALA A 743 -6.63 -1.27 13.46
CA ALA A 743 -7.33 -1.70 14.67
C ALA A 743 -8.61 -0.90 14.96
N ARG A 744 -8.73 0.35 14.48
CA ARG A 744 -9.97 1.15 14.60
C ARG A 744 -11.14 0.55 13.84
N PHE A 745 -10.84 -0.24 12.82
CA PHE A 745 -11.82 -0.96 11.99
C PHE A 745 -11.95 -2.43 12.39
N GLY A 746 -11.27 -2.86 13.45
CA GLY A 746 -11.19 -4.28 13.84
C GLY A 746 -10.33 -5.11 12.88
N GLU A 747 -9.42 -4.47 12.15
CA GLU A 747 -8.59 -5.09 11.11
C GLU A 747 -7.16 -5.29 11.60
N HIS A 748 -6.49 -6.35 11.14
CA HIS A 748 -5.09 -6.61 11.44
C HIS A 748 -4.40 -7.42 10.34
N PHE A 749 -3.07 -7.27 10.25
CA PHE A 749 -2.18 -8.15 9.49
C PHE A 749 -1.35 -8.95 10.49
N ASP A 750 -1.03 -10.21 10.18
CA ASP A 750 -0.06 -10.96 10.97
C ASP A 750 1.37 -10.65 10.48
N ASP A 751 1.90 -9.52 10.96
CA ASP A 751 3.22 -9.01 10.57
C ASP A 751 4.32 -10.04 10.81
N HIS A 752 4.22 -10.82 11.89
CA HIS A 752 5.24 -11.79 12.27
C HIS A 752 5.24 -13.02 11.35
N ILE A 753 4.06 -13.53 11.01
CA ILE A 753 3.93 -14.62 10.04
C ILE A 753 4.40 -14.16 8.66
N LEU A 754 3.95 -12.99 8.19
CA LEU A 754 4.35 -12.46 6.89
C LEU A 754 5.86 -12.17 6.81
N GLU A 755 6.46 -11.59 7.86
CA GLU A 755 7.91 -11.32 7.92
C GLU A 755 8.72 -12.62 7.91
N ARG A 756 8.25 -13.67 8.61
CA ARG A 756 8.94 -14.96 8.71
C ARG A 756 8.83 -15.80 7.43
N LEU A 757 7.74 -15.66 6.70
CA LEU A 757 7.47 -16.38 5.45
C LEU A 757 7.98 -15.63 4.20
N ASP A 758 8.54 -14.44 4.40
CA ASP A 758 9.24 -13.69 3.36
C ASP A 758 10.53 -14.42 2.94
N LEU A 759 10.75 -14.48 1.63
CA LEU A 759 11.84 -15.28 1.05
C LEU A 759 13.12 -14.47 0.78
N ARG A 760 13.10 -13.16 1.02
CA ARG A 760 14.29 -12.32 0.82
C ARG A 760 15.38 -12.67 1.84
N PRO A 761 16.67 -12.46 1.51
CA PRO A 761 17.78 -12.83 2.36
C PRO A 761 17.72 -12.21 3.76
N PHE A 762 18.15 -12.99 4.77
CA PHE A 762 18.29 -12.51 6.15
C PHE A 762 19.28 -11.32 6.22
N GLY A 763 18.79 -10.13 6.54
CA GLY A 763 19.61 -8.93 6.76
C GLY A 763 19.06 -7.65 6.12
N GLU A 764 18.23 -7.78 5.09
CA GLU A 764 17.62 -6.66 4.35
C GLU A 764 16.10 -6.64 4.58
N LYS A 765 15.70 -6.35 5.82
CA LYS A 765 14.27 -6.36 6.22
C LYS A 765 13.54 -5.06 5.88
N ASP A 766 14.25 -3.99 5.55
CA ASP A 766 13.67 -2.70 5.21
C ASP A 766 12.78 -2.79 3.95
N PRO A 767 13.22 -3.43 2.84
CA PRO A 767 12.36 -3.71 1.70
C PRO A 767 11.07 -4.49 2.04
N PHE A 768 11.09 -5.35 3.07
CA PHE A 768 9.88 -6.03 3.52
C PHE A 768 8.90 -5.09 4.21
N PHE A 769 9.39 -4.25 5.12
CA PHE A 769 8.52 -3.29 5.79
C PHE A 769 7.98 -2.24 4.82
N GLU A 770 8.71 -1.87 3.78
CA GLU A 770 8.19 -1.00 2.70
C GLU A 770 6.97 -1.62 2.00
N GLU A 771 7.07 -2.89 1.62
CA GLU A 771 5.96 -3.64 1.01
C GLU A 771 4.79 -3.83 1.98
N LEU A 772 5.05 -4.19 3.24
CA LEU A 772 4.02 -4.34 4.27
C LEU A 772 3.28 -3.02 4.54
N ILE A 773 4.01 -1.91 4.60
CA ILE A 773 3.43 -0.56 4.73
C ILE A 773 2.55 -0.25 3.52
N ARG A 774 2.99 -0.60 2.31
CA ARG A 774 2.20 -0.42 1.09
C ARG A 774 0.90 -1.21 1.14
N TRP A 775 0.93 -2.52 1.46
CA TRP A 775 -0.28 -3.35 1.56
C TRP A 775 -1.28 -2.80 2.58
N LYS A 776 -0.81 -2.38 3.75
CA LYS A 776 -1.67 -1.79 4.79
C LYS A 776 -2.27 -0.46 4.37
N THR A 777 -1.48 0.35 3.69
CA THR A 777 -1.91 1.65 3.16
C THR A 777 -2.98 1.46 2.10
N GLU A 778 -2.76 0.54 1.17
CA GLU A 778 -3.73 0.14 0.14
C GLU A 778 -5.02 -0.42 0.76
N PHE A 779 -4.91 -1.31 1.74
CA PHE A 779 -6.06 -1.84 2.47
C PHE A 779 -6.86 -0.74 3.17
N LEU A 780 -6.21 0.19 3.85
CA LEU A 780 -6.88 1.32 4.52
C LEU A 780 -7.53 2.27 3.53
N ARG A 781 -6.88 2.51 2.40
CA ARG A 781 -7.38 3.38 1.31
C ARG A 781 -8.63 2.81 0.66
N ASP A 782 -8.64 1.51 0.43
CA ASP A 782 -9.75 0.77 -0.20
C ASP A 782 -10.80 0.28 0.81
N TYR A 783 -10.59 0.55 2.11
CA TYR A 783 -11.53 0.15 3.16
C TYR A 783 -12.92 0.75 2.90
N VAL A 784 -12.95 1.99 2.42
CA VAL A 784 -14.16 2.73 2.05
C VAL A 784 -14.17 2.98 0.53
N ALA A 785 -15.35 2.93 -0.10
CA ALA A 785 -15.49 3.25 -1.52
C ALA A 785 -15.01 4.68 -1.84
N ARG A 786 -14.32 4.86 -2.96
CA ARG A 786 -13.78 6.15 -3.42
C ARG A 786 -14.89 7.04 -3.99
N GLU A 787 -14.83 8.34 -3.69
CA GLU A 787 -15.90 9.30 -4.02
C GLU A 787 -15.86 9.81 -5.48
N ASN A 788 -14.74 9.69 -6.21
CA ASN A 788 -14.48 10.48 -7.43
C ASN A 788 -13.97 9.71 -8.66
N GLU A 789 -14.08 8.39 -8.72
CA GLU A 789 -13.72 7.63 -9.93
C GLU A 789 -14.95 6.84 -10.42
N GLU A 790 -15.18 6.83 -11.74
CA GLU A 790 -16.08 5.88 -12.43
C GLU A 790 -15.67 4.41 -12.21
N ASP A 791 -14.59 4.19 -11.44
CA ASP A 791 -14.07 2.91 -11.03
C ASP A 791 -14.93 2.31 -9.91
N THR A 792 -15.51 1.17 -10.20
CA THR A 792 -16.41 0.34 -9.39
C THR A 792 -15.69 -0.32 -8.20
N GLY A 793 -14.86 0.45 -7.48
CA GLY A 793 -14.05 -0.01 -6.36
C GLY A 793 -14.91 -0.57 -5.23
N VAL A 794 -14.96 -1.89 -5.13
CA VAL A 794 -15.61 -2.64 -4.04
C VAL A 794 -14.96 -2.26 -2.70
N SER A 795 -15.73 -1.67 -1.78
CA SER A 795 -15.28 -1.33 -0.42
C SER A 795 -14.91 -2.58 0.38
N LEU A 796 -13.67 -2.67 0.90
CA LEU A 796 -13.23 -3.83 1.68
C LEU A 796 -13.96 -3.97 3.04
N GLY A 797 -14.47 -2.85 3.57
CA GLY A 797 -15.25 -2.80 4.79
C GLY A 797 -16.68 -3.29 4.58
N ALA A 798 -17.44 -2.63 3.69
CA ALA A 798 -18.87 -2.88 3.51
C ALA A 798 -19.15 -4.13 2.67
N ALA A 799 -18.31 -4.43 1.68
CA ALA A 799 -18.60 -5.43 0.65
C ALA A 799 -17.88 -6.77 0.86
N ARG A 800 -17.65 -7.16 2.12
CA ARG A 800 -16.95 -8.41 2.49
C ARG A 800 -17.59 -9.65 1.85
N ALA A 801 -18.91 -9.72 1.84
CA ALA A 801 -19.67 -10.85 1.31
C ALA A 801 -20.04 -10.69 -0.18
N LEU A 802 -19.63 -9.61 -0.85
CA LEU A 802 -20.06 -9.32 -2.22
C LEU A 802 -19.57 -10.40 -3.19
N GLY A 803 -20.49 -10.93 -3.99
CA GLY A 803 -20.22 -11.90 -5.05
C GLY A 803 -19.64 -11.26 -6.32
N PHE A 804 -19.16 -12.09 -7.24
CA PHE A 804 -18.63 -11.65 -8.52
C PHE A 804 -19.70 -11.00 -9.41
N ASN A 805 -19.46 -9.79 -9.92
CA ASN A 805 -20.39 -9.15 -10.87
C ASN A 805 -20.15 -9.65 -12.30
N TYR A 806 -20.83 -10.73 -12.67
CA TYR A 806 -20.71 -11.35 -14.00
C TYR A 806 -21.30 -10.54 -15.17
N ALA A 807 -21.82 -9.33 -14.92
CA ALA A 807 -22.35 -8.43 -15.96
C ALA A 807 -21.37 -7.32 -16.38
N ASP A 808 -20.33 -7.07 -15.58
CA ASP A 808 -19.38 -5.97 -15.79
C ASP A 808 -18.11 -6.44 -16.55
N ASP A 809 -17.49 -5.52 -17.30
CA ASP A 809 -16.23 -5.75 -18.04
C ASP A 809 -14.98 -5.49 -17.18
N SER A 810 -15.15 -4.76 -16.08
CA SER A 810 -14.06 -4.24 -15.22
C SER A 810 -13.29 -5.31 -14.42
N GLY A 811 -13.51 -6.59 -14.71
CA GLY A 811 -12.97 -7.74 -13.96
C GLY A 811 -13.18 -7.63 -12.45
N THR A 812 -14.35 -7.15 -12.04
CA THR A 812 -14.71 -6.91 -10.63
C THR A 812 -14.51 -8.17 -9.79
N LEU A 813 -13.57 -8.14 -8.83
CA LEU A 813 -13.32 -9.28 -7.94
C LEU A 813 -14.42 -9.41 -6.87
N SER A 814 -14.62 -10.63 -6.36
CA SER A 814 -15.46 -10.81 -5.17
C SER A 814 -14.85 -10.12 -3.94
N GLY A 815 -15.69 -9.75 -2.97
CA GLY A 815 -15.24 -9.12 -1.73
C GLY A 815 -14.22 -9.97 -0.97
N LEU A 816 -14.47 -11.29 -0.91
CA LEU A 816 -13.56 -12.27 -0.32
C LEU A 816 -12.22 -12.32 -1.07
N GLU A 817 -12.26 -12.38 -2.41
CA GLU A 817 -11.06 -12.48 -3.24
C GLU A 817 -10.13 -11.27 -3.05
N ARG A 818 -10.68 -10.06 -3.17
CA ARG A 818 -9.92 -8.81 -3.04
C ARG A 818 -9.34 -8.65 -1.64
N ARG A 819 -10.17 -8.88 -0.61
CA ARG A 819 -9.80 -8.66 0.78
C ARG A 819 -8.71 -9.62 1.26
N VAL A 820 -8.87 -10.92 1.02
CA VAL A 820 -7.88 -11.92 1.46
C VAL A 820 -6.59 -11.78 0.67
N SER A 821 -6.65 -11.44 -0.62
CA SER A 821 -5.45 -11.17 -1.42
C SER A 821 -4.60 -10.05 -0.80
N LEU A 822 -5.21 -8.95 -0.37
CA LEU A 822 -4.49 -7.86 0.30
C LEU A 822 -3.93 -8.27 1.67
N LEU A 823 -4.70 -8.99 2.49
CA LEU A 823 -4.24 -9.45 3.82
C LEU A 823 -3.07 -10.44 3.75
N LEU A 824 -2.99 -11.24 2.67
CA LEU A 824 -1.87 -12.12 2.38
C LEU A 824 -0.70 -11.42 1.68
N GLY A 825 -0.88 -10.15 1.28
CA GLY A 825 0.11 -9.41 0.48
C GLY A 825 0.33 -10.06 -0.89
N LEU A 826 -0.73 -10.52 -1.56
CA LEU A 826 -0.68 -11.10 -2.90
C LEU A 826 -0.68 -10.00 -3.98
N HIS A 827 0.26 -10.08 -4.92
CA HIS A 827 0.38 -9.15 -6.04
C HIS A 827 -0.44 -9.68 -7.22
N GLY A 828 -1.34 -8.86 -7.78
CA GLY A 828 -2.27 -9.27 -8.86
C GLY A 828 -3.76 -9.14 -8.54
N HIS A 829 -4.10 -8.44 -7.47
CA HIS A 829 -5.48 -8.03 -7.18
C HIS A 829 -5.95 -6.82 -8.04
N SER A 830 -5.03 -6.14 -8.74
CA SER A 830 -5.32 -5.12 -9.75
C SER A 830 -5.06 -5.67 -11.17
N GLU A 831 -5.99 -5.41 -12.10
CA GLU A 831 -5.96 -5.97 -13.46
C GLU A 831 -4.70 -5.59 -14.29
N SER A 832 -3.98 -4.55 -13.88
CA SER A 832 -2.79 -4.03 -14.56
C SER A 832 -1.51 -4.86 -14.34
N SER A 833 -1.54 -5.85 -13.44
CA SER A 833 -0.39 -6.71 -13.16
C SER A 833 -0.37 -7.90 -14.12
N GLY A 834 0.29 -7.73 -15.27
CA GLY A 834 0.44 -8.78 -16.28
C GLY A 834 1.15 -10.03 -15.74
N TYR A 835 0.75 -11.20 -16.25
CA TYR A 835 1.35 -12.49 -15.92
C TYR A 835 2.83 -12.56 -16.29
N PHE A 836 3.62 -13.25 -15.45
CA PHE A 836 4.99 -13.66 -15.76
C PHE A 836 5.12 -14.40 -17.11
N LEU A 837 4.07 -15.10 -17.54
CA LEU A 837 4.08 -15.92 -18.76
C LEU A 837 3.73 -15.17 -20.05
N GLN A 838 3.19 -13.93 -20.00
CA GLN A 838 2.80 -13.18 -21.21
C GLN A 838 3.77 -12.05 -21.59
N GLN A 839 4.64 -11.59 -20.68
CA GLN A 839 5.57 -10.49 -20.97
C GLN A 839 6.84 -10.90 -21.75
N SER A 840 7.06 -12.17 -22.08
CA SER A 840 8.22 -12.57 -22.92
C SER A 840 7.99 -12.43 -24.44
N GLN A 841 6.98 -11.68 -24.89
CA GLN A 841 6.81 -11.31 -26.31
C GLN A 841 7.56 -10.00 -26.67
N GLN A 842 8.74 -9.76 -26.10
CA GLN A 842 9.67 -8.77 -26.66
C GLN A 842 10.56 -9.44 -27.72
N ALA A 843 11.02 -8.63 -28.66
CA ALA A 843 11.50 -9.00 -29.99
C ALA A 843 12.53 -10.15 -30.07
N PRO A 844 12.67 -10.85 -31.22
CA PRO A 844 13.50 -12.06 -31.39
C PRO A 844 15.03 -11.86 -31.29
N SER A 845 15.51 -10.72 -30.80
CA SER A 845 16.93 -10.36 -30.80
C SER A 845 17.67 -10.67 -29.49
N ASP A 846 16.95 -10.99 -28.40
CA ASP A 846 17.53 -11.46 -27.13
C ASP A 846 17.23 -12.96 -26.89
N PRO A 847 18.12 -13.72 -26.22
CA PRO A 847 17.86 -15.12 -25.87
C PRO A 847 16.59 -15.24 -25.04
N GLY A 848 15.60 -16.00 -25.53
CA GLY A 848 14.34 -16.20 -24.82
C GLY A 848 14.43 -17.30 -23.77
N PHE A 849 13.90 -17.04 -22.58
CA PHE A 849 13.70 -18.06 -21.53
C PHE A 849 12.34 -18.73 -21.73
N PHE A 850 12.33 -20.05 -21.97
CA PHE A 850 11.11 -20.83 -22.16
C PHE A 850 11.01 -21.95 -21.12
N CYS A 851 9.96 -21.90 -20.30
CA CYS A 851 9.59 -23.00 -19.41
C CYS A 851 8.49 -23.83 -20.07
N LEU A 852 8.76 -25.10 -20.36
CA LEU A 852 7.80 -26.00 -21.01
C LEU A 852 7.44 -27.14 -20.08
N GLU A 853 6.27 -27.07 -19.47
CA GLU A 853 5.62 -28.22 -18.85
C GLU A 853 4.80 -28.95 -19.94
N LYS A 854 5.42 -29.90 -20.65
CA LYS A 854 4.73 -30.78 -21.62
C LYS A 854 5.04 -32.24 -21.28
N TYR A 855 4.05 -33.12 -21.48
CA TYR A 855 4.25 -34.57 -21.52
C TYR A 855 5.29 -34.89 -22.59
N VAL A 856 6.50 -35.25 -22.19
CA VAL A 856 7.51 -35.78 -23.10
C VAL A 856 7.28 -37.28 -23.22
N TRP A 857 7.00 -37.78 -24.42
CA TRP A 857 6.96 -39.21 -24.63
C TRP A 857 8.40 -39.75 -24.51
N PRO A 858 8.66 -40.85 -23.77
CA PRO A 858 10.00 -41.39 -23.69
C PRO A 858 10.47 -41.75 -25.12
N PRO A 859 11.60 -41.23 -25.59
CA PRO A 859 12.08 -41.51 -26.92
C PRO A 859 12.57 -42.97 -27.03
N GLU A 860 12.42 -43.58 -28.20
CA GLU A 860 13.20 -44.78 -28.53
C GLU A 860 14.70 -44.42 -28.43
N PRO A 861 15.51 -45.18 -27.68
CA PRO A 861 16.92 -44.85 -27.48
C PRO A 861 17.68 -44.88 -28.82
N GLU A 862 18.34 -43.78 -29.16
CA GLU A 862 19.26 -43.75 -30.30
C GLU A 862 20.60 -44.34 -29.85
N LYS A 863 20.96 -45.49 -30.42
CA LYS A 863 22.22 -46.18 -30.11
C LYS A 863 23.38 -45.42 -30.75
N ARG A 864 24.22 -44.80 -29.93
CA ARG A 864 25.53 -44.28 -30.37
C ARG A 864 26.66 -45.12 -29.82
N HIS A 865 27.78 -45.16 -30.52
CA HIS A 865 28.99 -45.83 -30.04
C HIS A 865 29.89 -44.79 -29.37
N ASP A 866 30.41 -45.11 -28.18
CA ASP A 866 31.47 -44.32 -27.56
C ASP A 866 32.81 -44.52 -28.30
N GLU A 867 33.86 -43.79 -27.89
CA GLU A 867 35.21 -43.86 -28.48
C GLU A 867 35.87 -45.26 -28.39
N ARG A 868 35.27 -46.22 -27.66
CA ARG A 868 35.70 -47.61 -27.53
C ARG A 868 34.78 -48.60 -28.26
N GLY A 869 33.75 -48.10 -28.96
CA GLY A 869 32.86 -48.91 -29.78
C GLY A 869 31.71 -49.58 -29.01
N LEU A 870 31.44 -49.22 -27.76
CA LEU A 870 30.31 -49.76 -26.99
C LEU A 870 29.05 -48.90 -27.17
N HIS A 871 27.89 -49.57 -27.28
CA HIS A 871 26.59 -48.92 -27.42
C HIS A 871 26.23 -48.14 -26.14
N VAL A 872 26.01 -46.84 -26.30
CA VAL A 872 25.45 -45.94 -25.30
C VAL A 872 24.12 -45.44 -25.85
N ASP A 873 23.05 -45.71 -25.11
CA ASP A 873 21.72 -45.19 -25.39
C ASP A 873 21.68 -43.72 -24.94
N VAL A 874 21.47 -42.80 -25.89
CA VAL A 874 21.33 -41.37 -25.58
C VAL A 874 19.85 -40.99 -25.71
N PRO A 875 19.14 -40.66 -24.63
CA PRO A 875 17.73 -40.26 -24.70
C PRO A 875 17.63 -38.87 -25.35
N ARG A 876 16.85 -38.78 -26.43
CA ARG A 876 16.61 -37.51 -27.16
C ARG A 876 15.16 -37.08 -27.02
N HIS A 877 14.90 -36.12 -26.15
CA HIS A 877 13.56 -35.59 -25.89
C HIS A 877 13.15 -34.75 -27.11
N ARG A 878 12.06 -35.10 -27.81
CA ARG A 878 11.52 -34.33 -28.93
C ARG A 878 10.18 -33.74 -28.50
N ILE A 879 10.07 -32.41 -28.50
CA ILE A 879 8.83 -31.73 -28.12
C ILE A 879 7.86 -31.82 -29.30
N THR A 880 6.95 -32.80 -29.29
CA THR A 880 5.92 -32.96 -30.33
C THR A 880 4.60 -32.37 -29.87
N GLY A 881 4.43 -31.06 -30.00
CA GLY A 881 3.12 -30.40 -29.97
C GLY A 881 2.88 -29.66 -31.30
N PRO A 882 1.63 -29.35 -31.69
CA PRO A 882 1.39 -28.49 -32.85
C PRO A 882 2.05 -27.14 -32.62
N TRP A 883 2.89 -26.74 -33.57
CA TRP A 883 3.60 -25.46 -33.59
C TRP A 883 2.66 -24.42 -34.21
N GLU A 884 2.36 -23.33 -33.51
CA GLU A 884 1.56 -22.22 -34.07
C GLU A 884 2.48 -21.20 -34.76
N GLU A 885 2.01 -20.60 -35.86
CA GLU A 885 2.82 -19.71 -36.70
C GLU A 885 3.14 -18.41 -35.95
N GLY A 886 4.38 -18.26 -35.47
CA GLY A 886 4.85 -17.12 -34.68
C GLY A 886 5.55 -17.46 -33.36
N GLU A 887 5.49 -18.72 -32.91
CA GLU A 887 6.24 -19.20 -31.74
C GLU A 887 7.74 -19.41 -32.07
N PRO A 888 8.67 -19.24 -31.11
CA PRO A 888 10.09 -19.57 -31.31
C PRO A 888 10.30 -21.09 -31.46
N ASP A 889 11.33 -21.51 -32.21
CA ASP A 889 11.66 -22.95 -32.32
C ASP A 889 12.22 -23.46 -30.99
N LEU A 890 11.36 -24.08 -30.20
CA LEU A 890 11.67 -24.66 -28.88
C LEU A 890 12.66 -25.82 -28.95
N ASN A 891 13.06 -26.28 -30.14
CA ASN A 891 14.14 -27.25 -30.32
C ASN A 891 15.51 -26.60 -30.56
N ASP A 892 15.58 -25.27 -30.71
CA ASP A 892 16.82 -24.51 -30.88
C ASP A 892 17.44 -24.13 -29.53
N LEU A 893 18.11 -25.11 -28.92
CA LEU A 893 18.83 -24.93 -27.65
C LEU A 893 20.09 -24.06 -27.77
N HIS A 894 20.48 -23.61 -28.97
CA HIS A 894 21.62 -22.68 -29.12
C HIS A 894 21.23 -21.22 -28.90
N HIS A 895 19.95 -20.88 -29.05
CA HIS A 895 19.45 -19.51 -28.89
C HIS A 895 18.46 -19.37 -27.74
N ASN A 896 17.95 -20.48 -27.21
CA ASN A 896 16.92 -20.51 -26.18
C ASN A 896 17.36 -21.30 -24.95
N PHE A 897 16.81 -20.94 -23.80
CA PHE A 897 16.86 -21.75 -22.58
C PHE A 897 15.55 -22.51 -22.45
N VAL A 898 15.60 -23.84 -22.47
CA VAL A 898 14.39 -24.69 -22.43
C VAL A 898 14.43 -25.63 -21.25
N PHE A 899 13.51 -25.44 -20.31
CA PHE A 899 13.33 -26.33 -19.18
C PHE A 899 12.18 -27.29 -19.46
N SER A 900 12.46 -28.59 -19.45
CA SER A 900 11.47 -29.65 -19.67
C SER A 900 11.53 -30.68 -18.54
N SER A 901 10.36 -31.11 -18.08
CA SER A 901 10.21 -32.10 -17.02
C SER A 901 8.95 -32.92 -17.25
N GLU A 902 9.00 -34.21 -16.94
CA GLU A 902 7.82 -35.08 -16.95
C GLU A 902 6.87 -34.76 -15.78
N ASP A 903 7.41 -34.28 -14.66
CA ASP A 903 6.66 -33.82 -13.50
C ASP A 903 6.39 -32.30 -13.58
N SER A 904 5.17 -31.86 -13.27
CA SER A 904 4.74 -30.44 -13.24
C SER A 904 5.33 -29.65 -12.05
N SER A 905 6.65 -29.71 -11.90
CA SER A 905 7.39 -29.09 -10.80
C SER A 905 8.63 -28.35 -11.28
N ILE A 906 8.89 -28.24 -12.58
CA ILE A 906 10.11 -27.60 -13.08
C ILE A 906 10.15 -26.12 -12.74
N LEU A 907 9.05 -25.39 -12.93
CA LEU A 907 8.98 -23.98 -12.56
C LEU A 907 9.13 -23.80 -11.03
N LYS A 908 8.49 -24.69 -10.27
CA LYS A 908 8.62 -24.78 -8.81
C LYS A 908 10.08 -24.96 -8.37
N GLN A 909 10.82 -25.83 -9.05
CA GLN A 909 12.24 -26.10 -8.78
C GLN A 909 13.15 -24.95 -9.20
N LEU A 910 12.87 -24.29 -10.33
CA LEU A 910 13.67 -23.16 -10.82
C LEU A 910 13.54 -21.94 -9.91
N LEU A 911 12.32 -21.61 -9.47
CA LEU A 911 12.10 -20.50 -8.54
C LEU A 911 12.71 -20.75 -7.15
N SER A 912 12.90 -22.01 -6.74
CA SER A 912 13.49 -22.34 -5.44
C SER A 912 15.02 -22.57 -5.51
N ALA A 913 15.53 -23.05 -6.64
CA ALA A 913 16.88 -23.60 -6.73
C ALA A 913 17.68 -23.11 -7.96
N GLY A 914 17.06 -22.36 -8.87
CA GLY A 914 17.67 -21.81 -10.08
C GLY A 914 18.73 -20.73 -9.81
N GLN A 915 18.70 -20.09 -8.64
CA GLN A 915 19.73 -19.15 -8.19
C GLN A 915 21.03 -19.83 -7.70
N ASN A 916 21.02 -21.14 -7.45
CA ASN A 916 22.20 -21.84 -6.96
C ASN A 916 23.03 -22.37 -8.13
N ARG A 917 24.22 -21.78 -8.30
CA ARG A 917 25.20 -22.17 -9.33
C ARG A 917 25.57 -23.65 -9.29
N GLU A 918 25.57 -24.29 -8.13
CA GLU A 918 25.90 -25.72 -7.96
C GLU A 918 24.88 -26.66 -8.60
N ASN A 919 23.66 -26.17 -8.86
CA ASN A 919 22.64 -26.95 -9.56
C ASN A 919 22.85 -26.96 -11.08
N TYR A 920 23.87 -26.27 -11.61
CA TYR A 920 24.17 -26.27 -13.04
C TYR A 920 25.46 -27.03 -13.32
N ARG A 921 25.40 -27.97 -14.27
CA ARG A 921 26.56 -28.74 -14.72
C ARG A 921 26.84 -28.46 -16.19
N LEU A 922 28.12 -28.42 -16.55
CA LEU A 922 28.57 -28.29 -17.94
C LEU A 922 29.07 -29.65 -18.41
N HIS A 923 28.52 -30.15 -19.51
CA HIS A 923 28.89 -31.44 -20.09
C HIS A 923 29.43 -31.24 -21.50
N ALA A 924 30.63 -31.75 -21.78
CA ALA A 924 31.24 -31.67 -23.10
C ALA A 924 30.69 -32.77 -24.01
N VAL A 925 30.20 -32.40 -25.20
CA VAL A 925 29.67 -33.33 -26.21
C VAL A 925 30.30 -32.98 -27.56
N GLY A 926 31.34 -33.73 -27.97
CA GLY A 926 32.06 -33.45 -29.22
C GLY A 926 32.78 -32.10 -29.20
N SER A 927 32.41 -31.20 -30.14
CA SER A 927 32.95 -29.83 -30.22
C SER A 927 32.14 -28.79 -29.45
N GLU A 928 31.09 -29.19 -28.74
CA GLU A 928 30.13 -28.30 -28.07
C GLU A 928 30.03 -28.62 -26.57
N TYR A 929 29.43 -27.68 -25.82
CA TYR A 929 29.19 -27.78 -24.38
C TYR A 929 27.71 -27.61 -24.10
N HIS A 930 27.13 -28.54 -23.36
CA HIS A 930 25.73 -28.49 -22.95
C HIS A 930 25.65 -27.99 -21.51
N VAL A 931 24.74 -27.05 -21.24
CA VAL A 931 24.38 -26.62 -19.89
C VAL A 931 23.24 -27.51 -19.40
N LEU A 932 23.44 -28.15 -18.25
CA LEU A 932 22.44 -28.98 -17.59
C LEU A 932 22.01 -28.36 -16.27
N PHE A 933 20.71 -28.36 -16.01
CA PHE A 933 20.17 -28.09 -14.69
C PHE A 933 19.91 -29.41 -13.98
N GLN A 934 20.53 -29.59 -12.81
CA GLN A 934 20.31 -30.73 -11.94
C GLN A 934 19.18 -30.42 -10.97
N SER A 935 18.10 -31.17 -11.07
CA SER A 935 16.98 -31.06 -10.14
C SER A 935 17.41 -31.47 -8.74
N PRO A 936 17.24 -30.61 -7.72
CA PRO A 936 17.49 -31.01 -6.33
C PRO A 936 16.40 -31.95 -5.77
N HIS A 937 15.26 -32.09 -6.46
CA HIS A 937 14.15 -32.94 -6.04
C HIS A 937 14.20 -34.34 -6.67
N SER A 938 14.38 -34.44 -8.00
CA SER A 938 14.43 -35.74 -8.70
C SER A 938 15.86 -36.29 -8.84
N GLY A 939 16.88 -35.43 -8.71
CA GLY A 939 18.28 -35.80 -8.95
C GLY A 939 18.65 -35.91 -10.44
N GLU A 940 17.67 -35.75 -11.34
CA GLU A 940 17.85 -35.84 -12.79
C GLU A 940 18.52 -34.58 -13.35
N SER A 941 19.29 -34.75 -14.43
CA SER A 941 19.92 -33.64 -15.15
C SER A 941 19.16 -33.35 -16.44
N ILE A 942 18.59 -32.16 -16.55
CA ILE A 942 17.88 -31.70 -17.74
C ILE A 942 18.85 -30.85 -18.56
N THR A 943 18.99 -31.13 -19.86
CA THR A 943 19.77 -30.26 -20.75
C THR A 943 18.93 -29.04 -21.12
N ILE A 944 19.45 -27.85 -20.82
CA ILE A 944 18.68 -26.59 -20.93
C ILE A 944 19.20 -25.63 -22.00
N HIS A 945 20.47 -25.78 -22.42
CA HIS A 945 21.10 -24.91 -23.43
C HIS A 945 22.33 -25.58 -24.07
N HIS A 946 22.64 -25.24 -25.33
CA HIS A 946 23.80 -25.72 -26.08
C HIS A 946 24.72 -24.54 -26.46
N ALA A 947 25.99 -24.63 -26.07
CA ALA A 947 27.00 -23.63 -26.36
C ALA A 947 28.11 -24.20 -27.25
N ARG A 948 28.69 -23.37 -28.13
CA ARG A 948 29.75 -23.76 -29.06
C ARG A 948 31.12 -23.83 -28.39
N SER A 949 31.25 -23.29 -27.18
CA SER A 949 32.49 -23.28 -26.40
C SER A 949 32.24 -23.34 -24.90
N LYS A 950 33.27 -23.75 -24.13
CA LYS A 950 33.19 -23.81 -22.68
C LYS A 950 32.90 -22.44 -22.05
N THR A 951 33.52 -21.39 -22.58
CA THR A 951 33.36 -20.00 -22.10
C THR A 951 31.95 -19.47 -22.32
N GLU A 952 31.34 -19.81 -23.46
CA GLU A 952 29.95 -19.47 -23.77
C GLU A 952 28.97 -20.22 -22.85
N ALA A 953 29.25 -21.50 -22.56
CA ALA A 953 28.46 -22.28 -21.61
C ALA A 953 28.56 -21.75 -20.16
N GLU A 954 29.75 -21.28 -19.75
CA GLU A 954 29.97 -20.64 -18.45
C GLU A 954 29.24 -19.30 -18.35
N GLY A 955 29.27 -18.48 -19.41
CA GLY A 955 28.50 -17.23 -19.48
C GLY A 955 27.00 -17.48 -19.40
N ALA A 956 26.47 -18.38 -20.22
CA ALA A 956 25.05 -18.74 -20.23
C ALA A 956 24.53 -19.23 -18.86
N ARG A 957 25.36 -19.99 -18.10
CA ARG A 957 25.03 -20.39 -16.73
C ARG A 957 24.99 -19.18 -15.79
N ASP A 958 26.00 -18.32 -15.86
CA ASP A 958 26.12 -17.19 -14.93
C ASP A 958 25.01 -16.15 -15.19
N ASP A 959 24.64 -15.93 -16.45
CA ASP A 959 23.48 -15.12 -16.85
C ASP A 959 22.16 -15.71 -16.31
N LEU A 960 21.97 -17.03 -16.39
CA LEU A 960 20.83 -17.74 -15.81
C LEU A 960 20.74 -17.58 -14.28
N VAL A 961 21.87 -17.77 -13.59
CA VAL A 961 21.94 -17.62 -12.13
C VAL A 961 21.61 -16.18 -11.73
N HIS A 962 22.17 -15.21 -12.45
CA HIS A 962 21.89 -13.79 -12.23
C HIS A 962 20.43 -13.44 -12.48
N TYR A 963 19.82 -13.94 -13.56
CA TYR A 963 18.41 -13.75 -13.85
C TYR A 963 17.50 -14.23 -12.71
N PHE A 964 17.72 -15.44 -12.18
CA PHE A 964 16.94 -15.94 -11.04
C PHE A 964 17.24 -15.21 -9.72
N GLN A 965 18.43 -14.63 -9.57
CA GLN A 965 18.76 -13.75 -8.43
C GLN A 965 17.99 -12.42 -8.54
N GLU A 966 18.02 -11.75 -9.69
CA GLU A 966 17.28 -10.49 -9.92
C GLU A 966 15.77 -10.66 -9.71
N LEU A 967 15.20 -11.78 -10.16
CA LEU A 967 13.80 -12.14 -9.94
C LEU A 967 13.44 -12.27 -8.45
N THR A 968 14.39 -12.69 -7.61
CA THR A 968 14.20 -12.89 -6.17
C THR A 968 14.48 -11.59 -5.38
N GLU A 969 15.29 -10.70 -5.93
CA GLU A 969 15.62 -9.40 -5.33
C GLU A 969 14.54 -8.34 -5.59
N THR A 970 13.83 -8.43 -6.71
CA THR A 970 12.78 -7.47 -7.09
C THR A 970 11.40 -7.93 -6.63
N ALA A 971 10.84 -7.29 -5.59
CA ALA A 971 9.54 -7.66 -4.99
C ALA A 971 8.40 -7.81 -6.02
N SER A 972 8.23 -6.87 -6.95
CA SER A 972 7.16 -6.95 -7.97
C SER A 972 7.30 -8.16 -8.91
N GLN A 973 8.52 -8.67 -9.10
CA GLN A 973 8.79 -9.86 -9.91
C GLN A 973 8.74 -11.14 -9.09
N SER A 974 9.18 -11.11 -7.82
CA SER A 974 9.14 -12.27 -6.92
C SER A 974 7.73 -12.74 -6.61
N TYR A 975 6.77 -11.81 -6.56
CA TYR A 975 5.35 -12.09 -6.33
C TYR A 975 4.54 -12.21 -7.64
N ALA A 976 5.21 -12.15 -8.80
CA ALA A 976 4.54 -12.27 -10.09
C ALA A 976 3.88 -13.65 -10.23
N GLY A 977 2.58 -13.65 -10.53
CA GLY A 977 1.79 -14.88 -10.63
C GLY A 977 1.21 -15.38 -9.31
N GLU A 978 1.35 -14.66 -8.19
CA GLU A 978 0.67 -14.97 -6.93
C GLU A 978 -0.78 -14.46 -6.92
N ARG A 979 -1.64 -15.04 -7.76
CA ARG A 979 -3.06 -14.67 -7.86
C ARG A 979 -3.96 -15.71 -7.21
N MET A 980 -5.00 -15.23 -6.52
CA MET A 980 -6.09 -16.05 -6.02
C MET A 980 -7.31 -15.88 -6.93
N HIS A 981 -8.05 -16.95 -7.17
CA HIS A 981 -9.32 -16.91 -7.90
C HIS A 981 -10.45 -17.53 -7.07
N VAL A 982 -11.62 -16.89 -7.03
CA VAL A 982 -12.82 -17.45 -6.39
C VAL A 982 -13.86 -17.82 -7.45
N LEU A 983 -14.32 -19.07 -7.43
CA LEU A 983 -15.38 -19.58 -8.29
C LEU A 983 -16.62 -19.91 -7.46
N GLU A 984 -17.73 -19.27 -7.82
CA GLU A 984 -19.03 -19.52 -7.23
C GLU A 984 -19.76 -20.64 -7.96
N HIS A 985 -20.06 -21.72 -7.25
CA HIS A 985 -20.64 -22.90 -7.89
C HIS A 985 -22.06 -22.62 -8.40
N ILE A 986 -22.86 -21.85 -7.65
CA ILE A 986 -24.23 -21.47 -8.03
C ILE A 986 -24.34 -20.81 -9.41
N LEU A 987 -23.27 -20.15 -9.89
CA LEU A 987 -23.24 -19.50 -11.20
C LEU A 987 -23.07 -20.49 -12.36
N LEU A 988 -22.55 -21.69 -12.07
CA LEU A 988 -22.40 -22.81 -13.01
C LEU A 988 -23.69 -23.62 -13.20
N ARG A 989 -24.79 -23.24 -12.54
CA ARG A 989 -26.08 -23.91 -12.72
C ARG A 989 -26.51 -23.89 -14.20
N PRO A 990 -27.19 -24.93 -14.72
CA PRO A 990 -27.72 -24.93 -16.08
C PRO A 990 -28.75 -23.80 -16.33
N HIS A 991 -28.67 -23.14 -17.48
CA HIS A 991 -29.60 -22.08 -17.92
C HIS A 991 -30.48 -22.56 -19.10
N GLY A 992 -31.74 -22.12 -19.15
CA GLY A 992 -32.63 -22.30 -20.31
C GLY A 992 -33.46 -23.60 -20.36
N ASP A 993 -33.22 -24.58 -19.47
CA ASP A 993 -33.87 -25.90 -19.46
C ASP A 993 -34.80 -26.11 -18.25
N ALA A 994 -35.33 -25.03 -17.67
CA ALA A 994 -36.10 -24.99 -16.42
C ALA A 994 -37.47 -25.71 -16.45
N GLY A 995 -37.77 -26.52 -17.46
CA GLY A 995 -38.91 -27.45 -17.48
C GLY A 995 -38.50 -28.91 -17.65
N LYS A 996 -37.24 -29.17 -18.00
CA LYS A 996 -36.75 -30.47 -18.44
C LYS A 996 -35.73 -31.03 -17.46
N SER A 997 -35.66 -32.35 -17.38
CA SER A 997 -34.80 -33.10 -16.47
C SER A 997 -34.30 -34.38 -17.16
N CYS A 998 -33.12 -34.85 -16.76
CA CYS A 998 -32.68 -36.20 -17.07
C CYS A 998 -32.37 -36.95 -15.75
N LEU A 999 -32.47 -38.26 -15.79
CA LEU A 999 -32.26 -39.17 -14.66
C LEU A 999 -30.96 -39.92 -14.86
N HIS A 1000 -30.20 -40.15 -13.78
CA HIS A 1000 -28.99 -40.95 -13.85
C HIS A 1000 -29.13 -42.22 -13.00
N ILE A 1001 -28.78 -43.37 -13.57
CA ILE A 1001 -28.63 -44.64 -12.86
C ILE A 1001 -27.13 -44.97 -12.85
N ALA A 1002 -26.54 -44.99 -11.66
CA ALA A 1002 -25.11 -45.22 -11.47
C ALA A 1002 -24.83 -46.61 -10.88
N ASP A 1003 -23.76 -47.25 -11.36
CA ASP A 1003 -23.16 -48.42 -10.72
C ASP A 1003 -22.04 -47.96 -9.76
N PRO A 1004 -22.20 -48.15 -8.44
CA PRO A 1004 -21.20 -47.72 -7.45
C PRO A 1004 -19.87 -48.47 -7.54
N GLU A 1005 -19.83 -49.68 -8.12
CA GLU A 1005 -18.61 -50.50 -8.17
C GLU A 1005 -17.78 -50.26 -9.43
N SER A 1006 -18.43 -49.98 -10.58
CA SER A 1006 -17.74 -49.74 -11.85
C SER A 1006 -17.61 -48.25 -12.22
N GLY A 1007 -18.35 -47.36 -11.55
CA GLY A 1007 -18.40 -45.93 -11.88
C GLY A 1007 -19.18 -45.60 -13.16
N PHE A 1008 -19.72 -46.61 -13.85
CA PHE A 1008 -20.48 -46.44 -15.08
C PHE A 1008 -21.87 -45.85 -14.82
N ARG A 1009 -22.31 -44.90 -15.65
CA ARG A 1009 -23.62 -44.22 -15.50
C ARG A 1009 -24.46 -44.28 -16.76
N LEU A 1010 -25.75 -44.59 -16.58
CA LEU A 1010 -26.79 -44.52 -17.59
C LEU A 1010 -27.61 -43.23 -17.40
N ARG A 1011 -27.61 -42.35 -18.40
CA ARG A 1011 -28.31 -41.06 -18.43
C ARG A 1011 -29.60 -41.17 -19.24
N SER A 1012 -30.75 -40.79 -18.69
CA SER A 1012 -32.01 -40.81 -19.44
C SER A 1012 -32.06 -39.78 -20.56
N SER A 1013 -32.95 -40.00 -21.52
CA SER A 1013 -33.43 -38.97 -22.42
C SER A 1013 -34.05 -37.80 -21.63
N ILE A 1014 -34.06 -36.60 -22.23
CA ILE A 1014 -34.57 -35.38 -21.59
C ILE A 1014 -36.09 -35.43 -21.51
N VAL A 1015 -36.67 -35.20 -20.32
CA VAL A 1015 -38.11 -35.29 -20.06
C VAL A 1015 -38.62 -34.09 -19.26
N GLU A 1016 -39.82 -33.65 -19.59
CA GLU A 1016 -40.57 -32.65 -18.82
C GLU A 1016 -40.78 -33.12 -17.37
N ARG A 1017 -40.49 -32.25 -16.40
CA ARG A 1017 -40.48 -32.59 -14.96
C ARG A 1017 -41.75 -33.27 -14.42
N PRO A 1018 -42.98 -32.95 -14.86
CA PRO A 1018 -44.18 -33.65 -14.41
C PRO A 1018 -44.22 -35.13 -14.79
N GLY A 1019 -43.56 -35.53 -15.89
CA GLY A 1019 -43.51 -36.90 -16.41
C GLY A 1019 -42.34 -37.75 -15.89
N LYS A 1020 -41.58 -37.24 -14.93
CA LYS A 1020 -40.32 -37.86 -14.47
C LYS A 1020 -40.50 -39.18 -13.73
N ALA A 1021 -41.49 -39.29 -12.86
CA ALA A 1021 -41.76 -40.53 -12.14
C ALA A 1021 -42.14 -41.66 -13.12
N ASP A 1022 -42.93 -41.31 -14.12
CA ASP A 1022 -43.35 -42.23 -15.18
C ASP A 1022 -42.16 -42.62 -16.07
N HIS A 1023 -41.23 -41.70 -16.35
CA HIS A 1023 -40.04 -42.00 -17.13
C HIS A 1023 -39.01 -42.85 -16.37
N LEU A 1024 -38.85 -42.65 -15.05
CA LEU A 1024 -38.04 -43.53 -14.23
C LEU A 1024 -38.60 -44.95 -14.21
N GLU A 1025 -39.92 -45.10 -14.03
CA GLU A 1025 -40.58 -46.40 -14.10
C GLU A 1025 -40.45 -47.06 -15.49
N LEU A 1026 -40.47 -46.26 -16.56
CA LEU A 1026 -40.18 -46.74 -17.92
C LEU A 1026 -38.76 -47.32 -18.01
N ILE A 1027 -37.75 -46.60 -17.53
CA ILE A 1027 -36.35 -47.05 -17.54
C ILE A 1027 -36.18 -48.29 -16.66
N LEU A 1028 -36.80 -48.35 -15.49
CA LEU A 1028 -36.68 -49.51 -14.61
C LEU A 1028 -37.32 -50.78 -15.19
N ARG A 1029 -38.49 -50.64 -15.83
CA ARG A 1029 -39.20 -51.76 -16.46
C ARG A 1029 -38.47 -52.29 -17.70
N HIS A 1030 -37.84 -51.41 -18.49
CA HIS A 1030 -37.19 -51.79 -19.73
C HIS A 1030 -35.70 -52.11 -19.56
N GLY A 1031 -35.01 -51.44 -18.64
CA GLY A 1031 -33.58 -51.62 -18.37
C GLY A 1031 -33.24 -52.92 -17.66
N GLN A 1032 -34.20 -53.64 -17.06
CA GLN A 1032 -33.95 -54.97 -16.47
C GLN A 1032 -33.65 -56.06 -17.53
N HIS A 1033 -33.92 -55.77 -18.81
CA HIS A 1033 -33.72 -56.72 -19.90
C HIS A 1033 -32.54 -56.29 -20.77
N THR A 1034 -31.49 -57.10 -20.79
CA THR A 1034 -30.28 -56.87 -21.61
C THR A 1034 -30.58 -56.71 -23.10
N GLY A 1035 -31.65 -57.34 -23.60
CA GLY A 1035 -32.08 -57.26 -25.01
C GLY A 1035 -32.62 -55.89 -25.45
N ASN A 1036 -32.93 -54.99 -24.52
CA ASN A 1036 -33.38 -53.62 -24.82
C ASN A 1036 -32.21 -52.63 -24.99
N TYR A 1037 -30.99 -53.07 -24.70
CA TYR A 1037 -29.79 -52.28 -24.93
C TYR A 1037 -29.23 -52.53 -26.34
N ARG A 1038 -28.69 -51.49 -26.95
CA ARG A 1038 -27.93 -51.53 -28.21
C ARG A 1038 -26.59 -50.86 -28.03
N ILE A 1039 -25.58 -51.40 -28.70
CA ILE A 1039 -24.28 -50.77 -28.82
C ILE A 1039 -24.32 -49.89 -30.06
N GLN A 1040 -24.17 -48.59 -29.87
CA GLN A 1040 -24.08 -47.59 -30.95
C GLN A 1040 -22.63 -47.14 -31.08
N ARG A 1041 -22.22 -46.69 -32.28
CA ARG A 1041 -20.89 -46.08 -32.48
C ARG A 1041 -21.06 -44.59 -32.70
N ASP A 1042 -20.25 -43.79 -32.02
CA ASP A 1042 -20.21 -42.35 -32.23
C ASP A 1042 -19.43 -41.97 -33.51
N ALA A 1043 -19.36 -40.67 -33.82
CA ALA A 1043 -18.62 -40.14 -34.96
C ALA A 1043 -17.09 -40.38 -34.87
N SER A 1044 -16.57 -40.71 -33.68
CA SER A 1044 -15.16 -41.03 -33.44
C SER A 1044 -14.85 -42.53 -33.52
N GLY A 1045 -15.86 -43.38 -33.73
CA GLY A 1045 -15.74 -44.84 -33.84
C GLY A 1045 -15.79 -45.59 -32.50
N LYS A 1046 -16.05 -44.90 -31.38
CA LYS A 1046 -16.14 -45.49 -30.03
C LYS A 1046 -17.53 -46.05 -29.76
N ASN A 1047 -17.61 -47.14 -28.98
CA ASN A 1047 -18.86 -47.82 -28.69
C ASN A 1047 -19.56 -47.22 -27.45
N PHE A 1048 -20.85 -46.92 -27.55
CA PHE A 1048 -21.70 -46.47 -26.45
C PHE A 1048 -22.90 -47.39 -26.28
N VAL A 1049 -23.38 -47.51 -25.04
CA VAL A 1049 -24.55 -48.33 -24.70
C VAL A 1049 -25.80 -47.46 -24.69
N ALA A 1050 -26.83 -47.82 -25.42
CA ALA A 1050 -28.11 -47.12 -25.45
C ALA A 1050 -29.26 -48.06 -25.08
N LEU A 1051 -30.12 -47.66 -24.14
CA LEU A 1051 -31.36 -48.32 -23.79
C LEU A 1051 -32.50 -47.80 -24.66
N LEU A 1052 -33.17 -48.70 -25.38
CA LEU A 1052 -34.23 -48.38 -26.31
C LEU A 1052 -35.61 -48.85 -25.82
N HIS A 1053 -36.64 -48.06 -26.13
CA HIS A 1053 -38.05 -48.43 -26.01
C HIS A 1053 -38.78 -48.00 -27.29
N GLU A 1054 -39.51 -48.93 -27.93
CA GLU A 1054 -40.22 -48.69 -29.21
C GLU A 1054 -39.34 -48.07 -30.32
N GLY A 1055 -38.05 -48.44 -30.35
CA GLY A 1055 -37.09 -47.92 -31.34
C GLY A 1055 -36.57 -46.51 -31.04
N ARG A 1056 -36.95 -45.90 -29.91
CA ARG A 1056 -36.41 -44.62 -29.42
C ARG A 1056 -35.49 -44.83 -28.24
N GLU A 1057 -34.46 -44.02 -28.15
CA GLU A 1057 -33.55 -44.01 -27.01
C GLU A 1057 -34.21 -43.36 -25.81
N ILE A 1058 -34.30 -44.13 -24.71
CA ILE A 1058 -34.83 -43.65 -23.43
C ILE A 1058 -33.73 -43.41 -22.41
N ALA A 1059 -32.54 -44.00 -22.59
CA ALA A 1059 -31.34 -43.69 -21.82
C ALA A 1059 -30.06 -44.11 -22.57
N ALA A 1060 -28.92 -43.47 -22.30
CA ALA A 1060 -27.62 -43.80 -22.87
C ALA A 1060 -26.49 -43.79 -21.83
N GLY A 1061 -25.47 -44.60 -22.06
CA GLY A 1061 -24.25 -44.68 -21.27
C GLY A 1061 -23.42 -43.41 -21.46
N THR A 1062 -22.85 -42.93 -20.36
CA THR A 1062 -22.06 -41.68 -20.34
C THR A 1062 -20.59 -41.88 -20.71
N GLN A 1063 -20.11 -43.13 -20.74
CA GLN A 1063 -18.72 -43.46 -21.04
C GLN A 1063 -18.62 -44.35 -22.29
N PRO A 1064 -17.62 -44.13 -23.17
CA PRO A 1064 -17.34 -44.99 -24.31
C PRO A 1064 -16.62 -46.29 -23.89
N PHE A 1065 -16.77 -47.33 -24.70
CA PHE A 1065 -16.07 -48.61 -24.57
C PHE A 1065 -15.18 -48.89 -25.79
N ASP A 1066 -14.01 -49.47 -25.53
CA ASP A 1066 -13.02 -49.77 -26.57
C ASP A 1066 -13.43 -50.96 -27.43
N ASN A 1067 -14.21 -51.90 -26.88
CA ASN A 1067 -14.69 -53.06 -27.60
C ASN A 1067 -16.12 -53.48 -27.18
N GLU A 1068 -16.79 -54.22 -28.06
CA GLU A 1068 -18.18 -54.66 -27.85
C GLU A 1068 -18.34 -55.63 -26.66
N GLN A 1069 -17.27 -56.34 -26.26
CA GLN A 1069 -17.30 -57.22 -25.09
C GLN A 1069 -17.38 -56.43 -23.76
N GLN A 1070 -16.63 -55.34 -23.63
CA GLN A 1070 -16.72 -54.44 -22.48
C GLN A 1070 -18.10 -53.77 -22.39
N ALA A 1071 -18.63 -53.31 -23.53
CA ALA A 1071 -19.97 -52.74 -23.58
C ALA A 1071 -21.05 -53.78 -23.20
N ALA A 1072 -20.92 -55.03 -23.65
CA ALA A 1072 -21.83 -56.12 -23.29
C ALA A 1072 -21.77 -56.48 -21.79
N ALA A 1073 -20.56 -56.46 -21.19
CA ALA A 1073 -20.40 -56.67 -19.75
C ALA A 1073 -21.06 -55.56 -18.93
N ALA A 1074 -20.90 -54.30 -19.36
CA ALA A 1074 -21.57 -53.16 -18.73
C ALA A 1074 -23.10 -53.24 -18.86
N ILE A 1075 -23.63 -53.68 -20.00
CA ILE A 1075 -25.07 -53.93 -20.19
C ILE A 1075 -25.59 -54.98 -19.21
N ALA A 1076 -24.88 -56.10 -19.05
CA ALA A 1076 -25.29 -57.16 -18.13
C ALA A 1076 -25.34 -56.66 -16.68
N ARG A 1077 -24.34 -55.87 -16.27
CA ARG A 1077 -24.28 -55.29 -14.93
C ARG A 1077 -25.37 -54.25 -14.70
N LEU A 1078 -25.62 -53.38 -15.68
CA LEU A 1078 -26.72 -52.40 -15.62
C LEU A 1078 -28.07 -53.07 -15.48
N ALA A 1079 -28.33 -54.14 -16.24
CA ALA A 1079 -29.60 -54.86 -16.16
C ALA A 1079 -29.84 -55.50 -14.78
N GLU A 1080 -28.78 -56.01 -14.16
CA GLU A 1080 -28.81 -56.56 -12.79
C GLU A 1080 -29.13 -55.46 -11.75
N ILE A 1081 -28.48 -54.30 -11.87
CA ILE A 1081 -28.73 -53.15 -10.99
C ILE A 1081 -30.16 -52.65 -11.16
N VAL A 1082 -30.61 -52.45 -12.40
CA VAL A 1082 -31.99 -52.00 -12.68
C VAL A 1082 -33.03 -52.98 -12.13
N LEU A 1083 -32.79 -54.29 -12.28
CA LEU A 1083 -33.65 -55.33 -11.71
C LEU A 1083 -33.70 -55.25 -10.17
N SER A 1084 -32.55 -55.00 -9.51
CA SER A 1084 -32.49 -54.83 -8.06
C SER A 1084 -33.29 -53.61 -7.58
N LEU A 1085 -33.26 -52.50 -8.32
CA LEU A 1085 -33.98 -51.25 -8.03
C LEU A 1085 -35.48 -51.35 -8.28
N LEU A 1086 -35.88 -52.21 -9.22
CA LEU A 1086 -37.28 -52.52 -9.45
C LEU A 1086 -37.86 -53.32 -8.27
N GLN A 1087 -37.10 -54.28 -7.72
CA GLN A 1087 -37.54 -55.19 -6.66
C GLN A 1087 -37.49 -54.58 -5.24
N GLN A 1088 -36.57 -53.65 -4.98
CA GLN A 1088 -36.45 -52.97 -3.67
C GLN A 1088 -36.61 -51.45 -3.84
N PRO A 1089 -37.72 -50.84 -3.38
CA PRO A 1089 -37.94 -49.40 -3.50
C PRO A 1089 -37.04 -48.55 -2.58
N GLY A 1090 -36.61 -49.11 -1.44
CA GLY A 1090 -35.75 -48.44 -0.45
C GLY A 1090 -34.41 -47.92 -0.99
N PRO A 1091 -33.64 -48.69 -1.77
CA PRO A 1091 -32.41 -48.23 -2.41
C PRO A 1091 -32.59 -47.28 -3.60
N ARG A 1092 -33.81 -46.98 -4.06
CA ARG A 1092 -34.02 -46.11 -5.24
C ARG A 1092 -33.39 -44.72 -5.06
N LYS A 1093 -33.43 -44.14 -3.86
CA LYS A 1093 -32.73 -42.88 -3.54
C LYS A 1093 -31.19 -42.94 -3.64
N LYS A 1094 -30.60 -44.13 -3.60
CA LYS A 1094 -29.15 -44.37 -3.59
C LYS A 1094 -28.56 -44.66 -4.98
N HIS A 1095 -29.41 -45.02 -5.96
CA HIS A 1095 -28.96 -45.44 -7.30
C HIS A 1095 -29.69 -44.75 -8.45
N ALA A 1096 -30.93 -44.27 -8.25
CA ALA A 1096 -31.62 -43.39 -9.17
C ALA A 1096 -31.48 -41.97 -8.64
N HIS A 1097 -30.45 -41.28 -9.11
CA HIS A 1097 -30.28 -39.87 -8.80
C HIS A 1097 -31.10 -39.06 -9.83
N GLU A 1098 -31.82 -38.05 -9.35
CA GLU A 1098 -32.11 -36.92 -10.21
C GLU A 1098 -30.78 -36.45 -10.80
N ALA A 1099 -30.76 -35.88 -12.00
CA ALA A 1099 -29.58 -35.11 -12.39
C ALA A 1099 -29.22 -34.03 -11.36
N VAL A 1100 -30.10 -33.68 -10.39
CA VAL A 1100 -29.72 -32.73 -9.34
C VAL A 1100 -30.45 -32.96 -8.00
N ALA A 1101 -29.73 -33.53 -7.04
CA ALA A 1101 -29.30 -32.75 -5.89
C ALA A 1101 -27.78 -32.80 -5.96
N ASP A 1102 -27.24 -32.05 -6.90
CA ASP A 1102 -25.81 -31.86 -6.98
C ASP A 1102 -25.50 -30.84 -5.89
N ASP A 1103 -25.14 -31.38 -4.72
CA ASP A 1103 -24.64 -30.63 -3.58
C ASP A 1103 -23.47 -29.72 -3.98
N PHE A 1104 -22.92 -29.91 -5.18
CA PHE A 1104 -22.01 -29.01 -5.85
C PHE A 1104 -22.46 -27.55 -5.87
N PHE A 1105 -23.72 -27.21 -6.19
CA PHE A 1105 -24.10 -25.81 -6.47
C PHE A 1105 -24.38 -24.96 -5.23
N SER A 1106 -25.10 -25.53 -4.27
CA SER A 1106 -25.66 -24.81 -3.13
C SER A 1106 -24.58 -24.44 -2.12
N HIS A 1107 -24.47 -23.14 -1.80
CA HIS A 1107 -23.61 -22.63 -0.72
C HIS A 1107 -22.15 -23.11 -0.79
N ARG A 1108 -21.59 -23.24 -2.00
CA ARG A 1108 -20.21 -23.69 -2.21
C ARG A 1108 -19.41 -22.72 -3.07
N VAL A 1109 -18.16 -22.55 -2.69
CA VAL A 1109 -17.17 -21.81 -3.48
C VAL A 1109 -15.85 -22.57 -3.51
N SER A 1110 -15.16 -22.48 -4.64
CA SER A 1110 -13.81 -23.02 -4.81
C SER A 1110 -12.81 -21.87 -4.96
N VAL A 1111 -11.73 -21.92 -4.19
CA VAL A 1111 -10.62 -20.97 -4.25
C VAL A 1111 -9.44 -21.65 -4.91
N PHE A 1112 -8.91 -21.05 -5.98
CA PHE A 1112 -7.75 -21.57 -6.71
C PHE A 1112 -6.55 -20.68 -6.48
N LEU A 1113 -5.44 -21.30 -6.06
CA LEU A 1113 -4.15 -20.66 -5.86
C LEU A 1113 -3.08 -21.45 -6.63
N PRO A 1114 -2.08 -20.80 -7.23
CA PRO A 1114 -0.97 -21.47 -7.87
C PRO A 1114 -0.07 -22.14 -6.82
N ASN A 1115 0.64 -23.20 -7.19
CA ASN A 1115 1.46 -23.97 -6.24
C ASN A 1115 2.97 -23.81 -6.46
N TRP A 1116 3.36 -23.09 -7.51
CA TRP A 1116 4.75 -22.88 -7.94
C TRP A 1116 5.42 -21.62 -7.37
N PRO A 1117 4.73 -20.51 -7.03
CA PRO A 1117 5.41 -19.35 -6.45
C PRO A 1117 6.11 -19.76 -5.16
N ALA A 1118 7.33 -19.28 -4.95
CA ALA A 1118 8.19 -19.81 -3.91
C ALA A 1118 7.55 -19.73 -2.51
N ARG A 1119 6.82 -18.64 -2.20
CA ARG A 1119 6.06 -18.47 -0.95
C ARG A 1119 4.95 -19.51 -0.82
N PHE A 1120 4.27 -19.79 -1.92
CA PHE A 1120 3.20 -20.78 -2.02
C PHE A 1120 3.73 -22.22 -1.99
N GLN A 1121 5.04 -22.46 -2.06
CA GLN A 1121 5.61 -23.80 -1.82
C GLN A 1121 5.74 -24.13 -0.34
N ASN A 1122 5.76 -23.11 0.54
CA ASN A 1122 5.88 -23.27 1.98
C ASN A 1122 4.57 -23.78 2.59
N SER A 1123 4.61 -24.92 3.27
CA SER A 1123 3.42 -25.54 3.89
C SER A 1123 2.79 -24.69 5.01
N GLU A 1124 3.60 -23.92 5.74
CA GLU A 1124 3.11 -23.02 6.78
C GLU A 1124 2.35 -21.84 6.16
N PHE A 1125 2.84 -21.28 5.05
CA PHE A 1125 2.11 -20.24 4.31
C PHE A 1125 0.78 -20.77 3.80
N ARG A 1126 0.74 -21.98 3.22
CA ARG A 1126 -0.51 -22.58 2.73
C ARG A 1126 -1.55 -22.72 3.83
N LEU A 1127 -1.15 -23.23 4.99
CA LEU A 1127 -2.04 -23.40 6.13
C LEU A 1127 -2.58 -22.04 6.62
N TYR A 1128 -1.70 -21.04 6.73
CA TYR A 1128 -2.09 -19.68 7.10
C TYR A 1128 -3.07 -19.06 6.09
N ALA A 1129 -2.79 -19.19 4.78
CA ALA A 1129 -3.67 -18.70 3.72
C ALA A 1129 -5.03 -19.40 3.75
N GLU A 1130 -5.07 -20.73 3.88
CA GLU A 1130 -6.31 -21.49 4.00
C GLU A 1130 -7.12 -21.09 5.23
N GLN A 1131 -6.47 -20.92 6.39
CA GLN A 1131 -7.15 -20.46 7.61
C GLN A 1131 -7.73 -19.06 7.43
N LEU A 1132 -6.96 -18.13 6.86
CA LEU A 1132 -7.40 -16.76 6.64
C LEU A 1132 -8.57 -16.68 5.64
N ILE A 1133 -8.56 -17.52 4.59
CA ILE A 1133 -9.68 -17.67 3.66
C ILE A 1133 -10.94 -18.12 4.42
N GLN A 1134 -10.84 -19.14 5.28
CA GLN A 1134 -11.98 -19.65 6.05
C GLN A 1134 -12.51 -18.62 7.05
N GLU A 1135 -11.63 -17.87 7.74
CA GLU A 1135 -12.01 -16.84 8.71
C GLU A 1135 -12.71 -15.63 8.07
N ASN A 1136 -12.40 -15.34 6.80
CA ASN A 1136 -13.01 -14.22 6.07
C ASN A 1136 -14.21 -14.65 5.21
N ALA A 1137 -14.43 -15.95 5.01
CA ALA A 1137 -15.55 -16.45 4.22
C ALA A 1137 -16.88 -16.32 4.98
N PRO A 1138 -18.00 -16.08 4.27
CA PRO A 1138 -19.34 -16.16 4.87
C PRO A 1138 -19.58 -17.51 5.53
N ALA A 1139 -20.04 -17.51 6.78
CA ALA A 1139 -20.14 -18.70 7.63
C ALA A 1139 -21.04 -19.84 7.08
N HIS A 1140 -21.97 -19.51 6.18
CA HIS A 1140 -22.87 -20.49 5.58
C HIS A 1140 -22.31 -21.14 4.31
N LEU A 1141 -21.15 -20.68 3.80
CA LEU A 1141 -20.53 -21.21 2.59
C LEU A 1141 -19.48 -22.28 2.92
N ALA A 1142 -19.54 -23.39 2.20
CA ALA A 1142 -18.47 -24.37 2.18
C ALA A 1142 -17.39 -23.93 1.17
N VAL A 1143 -16.20 -23.62 1.69
CA VAL A 1143 -15.05 -23.18 0.91
C VAL A 1143 -14.06 -24.33 0.71
N ALA A 1144 -13.75 -24.65 -0.54
CA ALA A 1144 -12.69 -25.59 -0.90
C ALA A 1144 -11.49 -24.84 -1.51
N VAL A 1145 -10.28 -25.11 -1.02
CA VAL A 1145 -9.05 -24.45 -1.51
C VAL A 1145 -8.23 -25.46 -2.32
N PHE A 1146 -7.81 -25.05 -3.52
CA PHE A 1146 -7.03 -25.87 -4.46
C PHE A 1146 -5.72 -25.18 -4.83
N TRP A 1147 -4.61 -25.88 -4.56
CA TRP A 1147 -3.27 -25.48 -4.99
C TRP A 1147 -2.94 -26.13 -6.35
N LEU A 1148 -3.01 -25.34 -7.41
CA LEU A 1148 -2.90 -25.77 -8.80
C LEU A 1148 -1.47 -25.70 -9.34
N THR A 1149 -1.11 -26.69 -10.15
CA THR A 1149 0.08 -26.67 -11.00
C THR A 1149 -0.07 -25.64 -12.12
N VAL A 1150 1.01 -25.28 -12.83
CA VAL A 1150 0.93 -24.33 -13.95
C VAL A 1150 -0.06 -24.83 -14.98
N HIS A 1151 0.01 -26.11 -15.35
CA HIS A 1151 -0.92 -26.71 -16.30
C HIS A 1151 -2.39 -26.66 -15.84
N GLU A 1152 -2.66 -27.06 -14.60
CA GLU A 1152 -4.02 -27.00 -14.03
C GLU A 1152 -4.54 -25.56 -13.96
N MET A 1153 -3.69 -24.58 -13.61
CA MET A 1153 -4.07 -23.17 -13.57
C MET A 1153 -4.34 -22.63 -14.98
N THR A 1154 -3.51 -22.93 -15.97
CA THR A 1154 -3.75 -22.54 -17.37
C THR A 1154 -5.04 -23.16 -17.92
N GLU A 1155 -5.31 -24.44 -17.62
CA GLU A 1155 -6.57 -25.09 -17.96
C GLU A 1155 -7.76 -24.35 -17.32
N PHE A 1156 -7.66 -24.06 -16.01
CA PHE A 1156 -8.69 -23.33 -15.27
C PHE A 1156 -8.94 -21.93 -15.84
N GLU A 1157 -7.89 -21.11 -16.00
CA GLU A 1157 -7.99 -19.72 -16.48
C GLU A 1157 -8.64 -19.65 -17.86
N LYS A 1158 -8.28 -20.58 -18.75
CA LYS A 1158 -8.89 -20.70 -20.08
C LYS A 1158 -10.38 -21.04 -19.98
N LEU A 1159 -10.73 -22.11 -19.26
CA LEU A 1159 -12.14 -22.53 -19.11
C LEU A 1159 -12.98 -21.45 -18.41
N HIS A 1160 -12.41 -20.79 -17.41
CA HIS A 1160 -13.06 -19.71 -16.67
C HIS A 1160 -13.25 -18.46 -17.53
N GLY A 1161 -12.25 -18.10 -18.34
CA GLY A 1161 -12.34 -17.02 -19.33
C GLY A 1161 -13.43 -17.26 -20.36
N ASP A 1162 -13.44 -18.44 -20.98
CA ASP A 1162 -14.45 -18.86 -21.97
C ASP A 1162 -15.87 -18.79 -21.37
N TRP A 1163 -16.04 -19.35 -20.16
CA TRP A 1163 -17.32 -19.33 -19.45
C TRP A 1163 -17.77 -17.90 -19.11
N LYS A 1164 -16.88 -17.04 -18.59
CA LYS A 1164 -17.21 -15.64 -18.27
C LYS A 1164 -17.68 -14.87 -19.51
N ALA A 1165 -17.00 -15.04 -20.64
CA ALA A 1165 -17.38 -14.41 -21.90
C ALA A 1165 -18.78 -14.85 -22.36
N LEU A 1166 -19.08 -16.16 -22.30
CA LEU A 1166 -20.40 -16.70 -22.65
C LEU A 1166 -21.50 -16.25 -21.67
N LYS A 1167 -21.21 -16.23 -20.37
CA LYS A 1167 -22.16 -15.80 -19.33
C LYS A 1167 -22.58 -14.35 -19.54
N ARG A 1168 -21.62 -13.48 -19.88
CA ARG A 1168 -21.86 -12.07 -20.19
C ARG A 1168 -22.64 -11.89 -21.50
N ALA A 1169 -22.27 -12.63 -22.54
CA ALA A 1169 -22.97 -12.58 -23.83
C ALA A 1169 -24.45 -12.98 -23.71
N LEU A 1170 -24.76 -14.05 -22.94
CA LEU A 1170 -26.13 -14.47 -22.69
C LEU A 1170 -26.95 -13.36 -22.02
N HIS A 1171 -26.33 -12.62 -21.09
CA HIS A 1171 -27.00 -11.53 -20.40
C HIS A 1171 -27.30 -10.33 -21.31
N LEU A 1172 -26.36 -9.94 -22.18
CA LEU A 1172 -26.56 -8.85 -23.14
C LEU A 1172 -27.60 -9.18 -24.22
N GLN A 1173 -27.84 -10.47 -24.48
CA GLN A 1173 -28.68 -10.98 -25.58
C GLN A 1173 -30.08 -11.48 -25.18
N GLU A 1174 -30.61 -11.15 -23.99
CA GLU A 1174 -31.98 -11.52 -23.52
C GLU A 1174 -33.15 -11.03 -24.44
N ALA A 1175 -32.88 -10.60 -25.68
CA ALA A 1175 -33.87 -10.15 -26.64
C ALA A 1175 -34.26 -11.13 -27.76
N HIS A 1176 -33.42 -12.00 -28.38
CA HIS A 1176 -33.90 -12.70 -29.60
C HIS A 1176 -33.36 -14.07 -30.05
N ASP A 1177 -32.40 -14.75 -29.41
CA ASP A 1177 -32.04 -16.15 -29.80
C ASP A 1177 -31.45 -16.93 -28.61
N SER A 1178 -32.30 -17.62 -27.84
CA SER A 1178 -31.96 -18.09 -26.48
C SER A 1178 -31.41 -19.52 -26.39
N THR A 1179 -31.60 -20.37 -27.39
CA THR A 1179 -31.28 -21.80 -27.26
C THR A 1179 -29.82 -22.14 -27.59
N GLY A 1180 -29.24 -21.53 -28.61
CA GLY A 1180 -27.84 -21.78 -29.00
C GLY A 1180 -26.83 -21.28 -27.96
N SER A 1181 -26.98 -20.03 -27.51
CA SER A 1181 -26.09 -19.40 -26.52
C SER A 1181 -26.19 -20.06 -25.14
N ALA A 1182 -27.38 -20.47 -24.70
CA ALA A 1182 -27.56 -21.19 -23.43
C ALA A 1182 -26.90 -22.58 -23.44
N THR A 1183 -26.95 -23.28 -24.58
CA THR A 1183 -26.31 -24.60 -24.73
C THR A 1183 -24.79 -24.48 -24.62
N ALA A 1184 -24.19 -23.52 -25.33
CA ALA A 1184 -22.74 -23.25 -25.25
C ALA A 1184 -22.30 -22.85 -23.83
N LEU A 1185 -23.08 -22.02 -23.13
CA LEU A 1185 -22.81 -21.66 -21.73
C LEU A 1185 -22.85 -22.89 -20.81
N ASN A 1186 -23.87 -23.75 -20.96
CA ASN A 1186 -24.01 -24.96 -20.16
C ASN A 1186 -22.86 -25.94 -20.43
N GLU A 1187 -22.39 -26.07 -21.67
CA GLU A 1187 -21.21 -26.86 -22.02
C GLU A 1187 -19.94 -26.31 -21.35
N ALA A 1188 -19.71 -25.00 -21.39
CA ALA A 1188 -18.58 -24.37 -20.72
C ALA A 1188 -18.64 -24.55 -19.19
N ALA A 1189 -19.82 -24.39 -18.59
CA ALA A 1189 -20.05 -24.62 -17.16
C ALA A 1189 -19.78 -26.07 -16.76
N ASN A 1190 -20.20 -27.04 -17.58
CA ASN A 1190 -19.91 -28.46 -17.35
C ASN A 1190 -18.40 -28.75 -17.38
N ARG A 1191 -17.64 -28.15 -18.31
CA ARG A 1191 -16.16 -28.34 -18.34
C ARG A 1191 -15.50 -27.82 -17.07
N LEU A 1192 -15.93 -26.66 -16.56
CA LEU A 1192 -15.45 -26.13 -15.27
C LEU A 1192 -15.83 -27.05 -14.11
N LYS A 1193 -17.08 -27.52 -14.07
CA LYS A 1193 -17.55 -28.46 -13.07
C LYS A 1193 -16.71 -29.76 -13.08
N ASP A 1194 -16.49 -30.35 -14.25
CA ASP A 1194 -15.68 -31.56 -14.42
C ASP A 1194 -14.24 -31.36 -13.92
N LEU A 1195 -13.65 -30.17 -14.16
CA LEU A 1195 -12.35 -29.81 -13.61
C LEU A 1195 -12.37 -29.79 -12.07
N VAL A 1196 -13.37 -29.13 -11.46
CA VAL A 1196 -13.49 -29.06 -9.99
C VAL A 1196 -13.69 -30.44 -9.37
N GLU A 1197 -14.57 -31.27 -9.93
CA GLU A 1197 -14.79 -32.64 -9.45
C GLU A 1197 -13.51 -33.49 -9.54
N ARG A 1198 -12.74 -33.33 -10.64
CA ARG A 1198 -11.44 -34.00 -10.83
C ARG A 1198 -10.44 -33.59 -9.74
N LEU A 1199 -10.36 -32.30 -9.43
CA LEU A 1199 -9.50 -31.75 -8.38
C LEU A 1199 -9.92 -32.21 -6.97
N GLN A 1200 -11.22 -32.25 -6.69
CA GLN A 1200 -11.77 -32.77 -5.44
C GLN A 1200 -11.46 -34.27 -5.27
N ALA A 1201 -11.64 -35.07 -6.32
CA ALA A 1201 -11.30 -36.48 -6.29
C ALA A 1201 -9.80 -36.70 -6.00
N ARG A 1202 -8.92 -35.88 -6.59
CA ARG A 1202 -7.48 -35.89 -6.31
C ARG A 1202 -7.19 -35.60 -4.84
N GLN A 1203 -7.79 -34.56 -4.26
CA GLN A 1203 -7.61 -34.24 -2.83
C GLN A 1203 -8.11 -35.36 -1.90
N ARG A 1204 -9.27 -35.97 -2.21
CA ARG A 1204 -9.80 -37.11 -1.43
C ARG A 1204 -8.87 -38.32 -1.47
N ASN A 1205 -8.30 -38.62 -2.64
CA ASN A 1205 -7.39 -39.75 -2.82
C ASN A 1205 -5.99 -39.51 -2.22
N ALA A 1206 -5.60 -38.24 -2.02
CA ALA A 1206 -4.31 -37.86 -1.42
C ALA A 1206 -4.25 -38.02 0.12
N GLY A 1207 -5.33 -38.48 0.78
CA GLY A 1207 -5.29 -38.89 2.19
C GLY A 1207 -5.19 -37.77 3.23
N LEU A 1208 -5.65 -36.55 2.92
CA LEU A 1208 -5.88 -35.51 3.93
C LEU A 1208 -7.21 -35.76 4.67
N PRO A 1209 -7.29 -35.50 5.99
CA PRO A 1209 -8.47 -35.82 6.79
C PRO A 1209 -9.69 -34.99 6.34
N ARG A 1210 -10.88 -35.60 6.43
CA ARG A 1210 -12.14 -35.00 5.99
C ARG A 1210 -12.47 -33.73 6.80
N PRO A 1211 -13.01 -32.67 6.17
CA PRO A 1211 -13.63 -31.54 6.88
C PRO A 1211 -14.93 -31.93 7.62
N GLU A 1212 -15.46 -33.13 7.40
CA GLU A 1212 -16.74 -33.58 7.97
C GLU A 1212 -16.64 -34.02 9.45
N ASP A 1213 -15.45 -34.11 10.04
CA ASP A 1213 -15.28 -34.48 11.46
C ASP A 1213 -15.28 -33.28 12.43
N SER A 1214 -15.49 -32.05 11.95
CA SER A 1214 -15.55 -30.83 12.80
C SER A 1214 -16.96 -30.34 13.14
N GLN A 1215 -18.03 -31.03 12.72
CA GLN A 1215 -19.41 -30.70 13.10
C GLN A 1215 -20.12 -31.84 13.83
N ALA A 1216 -19.76 -32.04 15.10
CA ALA A 1216 -20.61 -32.74 16.07
C ALA A 1216 -20.49 -32.10 17.47
N GLY A 1217 -20.71 -30.78 17.55
CA GLY A 1217 -21.08 -30.09 18.79
C GLY A 1217 -22.59 -29.86 18.81
N LYS A 1218 -23.29 -30.59 19.69
CA LYS A 1218 -24.72 -30.42 20.03
C LYS A 1218 -25.01 -28.99 20.56
N PRO A 1219 -26.30 -28.57 20.55
CA PRO A 1219 -26.80 -27.26 20.11
C PRO A 1219 -26.39 -26.05 20.94
#